data_AF-A0A7C7GHH7-F1
#
_entry.id   AF-A0A7C7GHH7-F1
#
_cell.length_a   1.000
_cell.length_b   1.000
_cell.length_c   1.000
_cell.angle_alpha   90.00
_cell.angle_beta   90.00
_cell.angle_gamma   90.00
#
_symmetry.space_group_name_H-M   'P 1'
#
loop_
_entity.id
_entity.type
_entity.pdbx_description
1 polymer ?
#
loop_
_entity_poly.entity_id
_entity_poly.type
_entity_poly.pdbx_seq_one_letter_code
_entity_poly.pdbx_strand_id
1 'polypeptide(L)'
;MTKYRIVAGRTRVCYWPFVILWSLLCGALRLGFDGRIALARLAVTFVIGHSLFAAPPSSPPVHSPAEEAASFKFAEPGYRIELVASEPLVEDPVAITFDGEGRLWVVEMRGYMQNINRRGVSVLEDVDNDGLMDKSTVFLDGLVLPRAVSIQPDGVLIAEDKPLWFAQDRDGDLVADRKMLVDPDYALDSIEHSANGLVRAIDNWIYNAKEGHRYRRQGNEWIRGETEKRGQWGICQDDFGRLFYNYNHSQLHADIVPPNALTRNPNHKPSTGLSVGVAPSNRVFPIRPTLATNRGYIPGVLDKRGRIKEFTSACAPLIYRGGLFQEFRGNSFVCETVGNLIKRSVLTNQGITISGSAAYPDRDFLASTDERFRPCWLTAGPDGAIYIADIYRGVVQDGPHMSPYLREHSIARQMDRPIHQGRIWRVVPTNFSQPGRPAFSRMKVDDLVQCLTHADGWWRDMAQMHLVERNLRSTISALREMALRHDRPLARLHALWTLEGLRDPDPARLLPALRDPSTRVQTAALRILPSLGLPASELANEMEFLVENEPSDQLAFQIQLTLGNLELPDDRRFKLLAKLLLPRVQMPLMRDAALSSLAGRELDFIDYLWPRLDPETKQTGMPFLLESLSRAIVKSRKTASIEQLLRRLSSEAAATDWRAAAVFSGIAIHAPALTRKPVRLAQEPPAWKTYSRLDLYFAWPGHNPASIVPVNKVRPLTVKEGELFARGRQVYLTACVACHGVNGEGMNLLAPPLAGSDWVNGSEKRLVRVLFHGLTGPITVSGKRYASPEIQPTMAPLAVLNNPDIAAVLTYIRREWNNTGAPISERAVNQHRIKAQGRTVPWTEAELKAFAKDAAK
;
A
#
# COMPACT_ATOMS: atom_id res chain seq x y z
N MET A 1 -31.02 43.55 -17.82
CA MET A 1 -30.22 43.90 -19.03
C MET A 1 -28.91 43.16 -18.87
N THR A 2 -28.66 42.02 -19.53
CA THR A 2 -28.39 41.87 -20.97
C THR A 2 -28.83 40.47 -21.40
N LYS A 3 -29.60 40.38 -22.50
CA LYS A 3 -30.22 39.16 -23.03
C LYS A 3 -29.19 38.33 -23.81
N TYR A 4 -29.07 37.02 -23.52
CA TYR A 4 -28.61 36.05 -24.51
C TYR A 4 -29.78 35.19 -24.98
N ARG A 5 -29.99 35.24 -26.29
CA ARG A 5 -31.13 34.75 -27.05
C ARG A 5 -30.80 33.34 -27.52
N ILE A 6 -31.68 32.38 -27.23
CA ILE A 6 -31.67 31.05 -27.83
C ILE A 6 -31.99 31.22 -29.33
N VAL A 7 -31.10 30.75 -30.20
CA VAL A 7 -31.37 30.61 -31.64
C VAL A 7 -31.08 29.16 -32.02
N ALA A 8 -32.14 28.45 -32.40
CA ALA A 8 -32.08 27.16 -33.05
C ALA A 8 -31.41 27.30 -34.43
N GLY A 9 -30.25 26.68 -34.61
CA GLY A 9 -29.54 26.62 -35.88
C GLY A 9 -29.66 25.23 -36.50
N ARG A 10 -30.42 25.12 -37.60
CA ARG A 10 -30.33 23.99 -38.54
C ARG A 10 -28.89 23.89 -39.08
N THR A 11 -28.27 22.74 -38.91
CA THR A 11 -26.97 22.40 -39.52
C THR A 11 -27.12 22.36 -41.04
N ARG A 12 -26.59 23.37 -41.73
CA ARG A 12 -26.24 23.27 -43.16
C ARG A 12 -24.93 22.50 -43.26
N VAL A 13 -24.99 21.31 -43.85
CA VAL A 13 -23.80 20.56 -44.29
C VAL A 13 -23.19 21.31 -45.47
N CYS A 14 -22.02 21.91 -45.27
CA CYS A 14 -21.22 22.49 -46.34
C CYS A 14 -20.63 21.37 -47.22
N TYR A 15 -21.23 21.13 -48.38
CA TYR A 15 -20.68 20.32 -49.46
C TYR A 15 -19.55 21.08 -50.17
N TRP A 16 -18.37 21.16 -49.56
CA TRP A 16 -17.16 21.67 -50.22
C TRP A 16 -16.31 20.64 -50.99
N PRO A 17 -16.44 19.30 -50.85
CA PRO A 17 -15.59 18.38 -51.62
C PRO A 17 -16.14 18.04 -53.02
N PHE A 18 -17.41 18.34 -53.33
CA PHE A 18 -18.02 17.97 -54.62
C PHE A 18 -17.69 18.94 -55.77
N VAL A 19 -17.49 20.23 -55.47
CA VAL A 19 -17.22 21.24 -56.51
C VAL A 19 -15.81 21.08 -57.08
N ILE A 20 -14.83 20.74 -56.25
CA ILE A 20 -13.43 20.51 -56.67
C ILE A 20 -13.31 19.24 -57.51
N LEU A 21 -14.07 18.19 -57.15
CA LEU A 21 -14.08 16.92 -57.90
C LEU A 21 -14.69 17.08 -59.30
N TRP A 22 -15.74 17.92 -59.43
CA TRP A 22 -16.40 18.18 -60.72
C TRP A 22 -15.52 19.04 -61.65
N SER A 23 -14.79 20.03 -61.11
CA SER A 23 -13.86 20.85 -61.90
C SER A 23 -12.68 20.04 -62.45
N LEU A 24 -12.18 19.04 -61.71
CA LEU A 24 -11.10 18.16 -62.15
C LEU A 24 -11.56 17.14 -63.20
N LEU A 25 -12.80 16.65 -63.12
CA LEU A 25 -13.39 15.74 -64.12
C LEU A 25 -13.63 16.44 -65.47
N CYS A 26 -14.14 17.67 -65.46
CA CYS A 26 -14.32 18.45 -66.70
C CYS A 26 -12.98 18.85 -67.36
N GLY A 27 -11.91 19.01 -66.57
CA GLY A 27 -10.57 19.29 -67.09
C GLY A 27 -9.92 18.05 -67.74
N ALA A 28 -10.11 16.87 -67.18
CA ALA A 28 -9.52 15.63 -67.69
C ALA A 28 -10.16 15.15 -69.02
N LEU A 29 -11.46 15.40 -69.20
CA LEU A 29 -12.20 15.04 -70.44
C LEU A 29 -11.83 15.92 -71.65
N ARG A 30 -11.19 17.07 -71.46
CA ARG A 30 -10.75 17.97 -72.55
C ARG A 30 -9.35 17.69 -73.10
N LEU A 31 -8.56 16.82 -72.46
CA LEU A 31 -7.14 16.62 -72.77
C LEU A 31 -6.77 15.24 -73.31
N GLY A 32 -7.74 14.44 -73.78
CA GLY A 32 -7.48 13.27 -74.62
C GLY A 32 -6.58 12.19 -73.99
N PHE A 33 -6.56 12.06 -72.66
CA PHE A 33 -5.78 11.03 -71.98
C PHE A 33 -6.59 9.73 -71.82
N ASP A 34 -5.91 8.62 -72.11
CA ASP A 34 -6.41 7.24 -72.09
C ASP A 34 -7.21 6.89 -70.82
N GLY A 35 -8.48 6.52 -71.01
CA GLY A 35 -9.46 6.28 -69.94
C GLY A 35 -9.14 5.13 -68.98
N ARG A 36 -8.06 4.37 -69.19
CA ARG A 36 -7.66 3.25 -68.32
C ARG A 36 -6.84 3.67 -67.10
N ILE A 37 -6.13 4.81 -67.15
CA ILE A 37 -5.30 5.28 -66.02
C ILE A 37 -6.12 6.11 -65.01
N ALA A 38 -7.17 6.80 -65.47
CA ALA A 38 -8.06 7.58 -64.60
C ALA A 38 -8.93 6.68 -63.69
N LEU A 39 -9.40 5.54 -64.20
CA LEU A 39 -10.17 4.56 -63.42
C LEU A 39 -9.31 3.85 -62.34
N ALA A 40 -8.04 3.57 -62.62
CA ALA A 40 -7.13 2.97 -61.63
C ALA A 40 -6.79 3.94 -60.48
N ARG A 41 -6.65 5.25 -60.76
CA ARG A 41 -6.43 6.26 -59.71
C ARG A 41 -7.69 6.56 -58.91
N LEU A 42 -8.89 6.49 -59.50
CA LEU A 42 -10.15 6.59 -58.74
C LEU A 42 -10.36 5.38 -57.82
N ALA A 43 -10.06 4.16 -58.29
CA ALA A 43 -10.16 2.95 -57.46
C ALA A 43 -9.17 2.97 -56.27
N VAL A 44 -7.93 3.43 -56.48
CA VAL A 44 -6.94 3.56 -55.40
C VAL A 44 -7.32 4.67 -54.42
N THR A 45 -7.92 5.78 -54.88
CA THR A 45 -8.40 6.85 -53.97
C THR A 45 -9.66 6.43 -53.21
N PHE A 46 -10.52 5.58 -53.79
CA PHE A 46 -11.70 5.02 -53.12
C PHE A 46 -11.34 3.94 -52.07
N VAL A 47 -10.30 3.14 -52.34
CA VAL A 47 -9.75 2.13 -51.40
C VAL A 47 -8.94 2.78 -50.27
N ILE A 48 -8.19 3.87 -50.55
CA ILE A 48 -7.49 4.64 -49.51
C ILE A 48 -8.49 5.48 -48.68
N GLY A 49 -9.58 5.98 -49.28
CA GLY A 49 -10.66 6.68 -48.59
C GLY A 49 -11.47 5.79 -47.63
N HIS A 50 -11.69 4.52 -47.96
CA HIS A 50 -12.37 3.56 -47.06
C HIS A 50 -11.45 2.97 -45.98
N SER A 51 -10.13 3.06 -46.14
CA SER A 51 -9.17 2.57 -45.14
C SER A 51 -8.88 3.59 -44.02
N LEU A 52 -9.37 4.83 -44.15
CA LEU A 52 -9.20 5.91 -43.17
C LEU A 52 -10.44 6.17 -42.29
N PHE A 53 -11.54 5.48 -42.53
CA PHE A 53 -12.68 5.45 -41.63
C PHE A 53 -12.80 4.06 -41.02
N ALA A 54 -11.91 3.75 -40.07
CA ALA A 54 -12.23 2.72 -39.09
C ALA A 54 -13.60 3.09 -38.50
N ALA A 55 -14.55 2.16 -38.55
CA ALA A 55 -15.85 2.36 -37.92
C ALA A 55 -15.61 2.87 -36.49
N PRO A 56 -16.35 3.90 -36.03
CA PRO A 56 -16.20 4.38 -34.66
C PRO A 56 -16.30 3.16 -33.73
N PRO A 57 -15.38 3.03 -32.75
CA PRO A 57 -15.38 1.87 -31.86
C PRO A 57 -16.78 1.71 -31.26
N SER A 58 -17.35 0.51 -31.39
CA SER A 58 -18.72 0.27 -30.94
C SER A 58 -18.87 0.68 -29.47
N SER A 59 -19.93 1.42 -29.18
CA SER A 59 -20.29 1.76 -27.81
C SER A 59 -20.66 0.44 -27.12
N PRO A 60 -20.02 0.08 -26.00
CA PRO A 60 -20.37 -1.15 -25.30
C PRO A 60 -21.82 -1.03 -24.81
N PRO A 61 -22.60 -2.13 -24.93
CA PRO A 61 -23.99 -2.14 -24.53
C PRO A 61 -24.14 -1.82 -23.04
N VAL A 62 -25.32 -1.33 -22.68
CA VAL A 62 -25.77 -1.26 -21.29
C VAL A 62 -26.59 -2.51 -21.07
N HIS A 63 -26.08 -3.44 -20.26
CA HIS A 63 -26.77 -4.67 -19.95
C HIS A 63 -27.76 -4.47 -18.80
N SER A 64 -28.91 -5.12 -18.88
CA SER A 64 -29.74 -5.40 -17.71
C SER A 64 -28.97 -6.26 -16.69
N PRO A 65 -29.41 -6.32 -15.42
CA PRO A 65 -28.79 -7.19 -14.43
C PRO A 65 -28.69 -8.65 -14.91
N ALA A 66 -29.72 -9.19 -15.55
CA ALA A 66 -29.69 -10.57 -16.07
C ALA A 66 -28.64 -10.78 -17.18
N GLU A 67 -28.50 -9.82 -18.10
CA GLU A 67 -27.49 -9.87 -19.17
C GLU A 67 -26.06 -9.71 -18.62
N GLU A 68 -25.87 -8.84 -17.62
CA GLU A 68 -24.59 -8.72 -16.94
C GLU A 68 -24.25 -10.00 -16.17
N ALA A 69 -25.22 -10.62 -15.47
CA ALA A 69 -25.01 -11.88 -14.77
C ALA A 69 -24.44 -12.97 -15.72
N ALA A 70 -24.93 -13.02 -16.96
CA ALA A 70 -24.46 -13.95 -17.98
C ALA A 70 -23.04 -13.63 -18.52
N SER A 71 -22.57 -12.40 -18.34
CA SER A 71 -21.25 -11.93 -18.78
C SER A 71 -20.10 -12.44 -17.91
N PHE A 72 -20.40 -12.83 -16.66
CA PHE A 72 -19.41 -13.30 -15.71
C PHE A 72 -18.86 -14.69 -16.06
N LYS A 73 -17.55 -14.88 -15.82
CA LYS A 73 -16.83 -16.13 -15.99
C LYS A 73 -15.94 -16.36 -14.78
N PHE A 74 -16.15 -17.48 -14.07
CA PHE A 74 -15.27 -17.93 -13.01
C PHE A 74 -14.05 -18.68 -13.57
N ALA A 75 -12.93 -18.64 -12.84
CA ALA A 75 -11.72 -19.39 -13.18
C ALA A 75 -11.93 -20.91 -13.19
N GLU A 76 -12.79 -21.40 -12.31
CA GLU A 76 -13.10 -22.80 -12.07
C GLU A 76 -14.62 -22.97 -11.82
N PRO A 77 -15.20 -24.16 -12.08
CA PRO A 77 -16.62 -24.43 -11.82
C PRO A 77 -16.91 -24.54 -10.31
N GLY A 78 -18.20 -24.65 -9.96
CA GLY A 78 -18.65 -24.87 -8.57
C GLY A 78 -19.19 -23.63 -7.87
N TYR A 79 -19.12 -22.47 -8.52
CA TYR A 79 -19.66 -21.21 -8.02
C TYR A 79 -20.70 -20.64 -8.97
N ARG A 80 -21.63 -19.86 -8.41
CA ARG A 80 -22.53 -18.99 -9.16
C ARG A 80 -22.50 -17.60 -8.55
N ILE A 81 -22.85 -16.62 -9.36
CA ILE A 81 -23.03 -15.24 -8.94
C ILE A 81 -24.52 -14.93 -8.96
N GLU A 82 -25.02 -14.32 -7.89
CA GLU A 82 -26.42 -13.95 -7.73
C GLU A 82 -26.53 -12.44 -7.56
N LEU A 83 -27.56 -11.86 -8.15
CA LEU A 83 -27.90 -10.46 -7.89
C LEU A 83 -28.37 -10.35 -6.43
N VAL A 84 -28.03 -9.25 -5.76
CA VAL A 84 -28.47 -8.93 -4.40
C VAL A 84 -29.31 -7.65 -4.43
N ALA A 85 -28.84 -6.64 -5.15
CA ALA A 85 -29.53 -5.38 -5.37
C ALA A 85 -29.09 -4.76 -6.69
N SER A 86 -29.98 -4.03 -7.36
CA SER A 86 -29.67 -3.22 -8.54
C SER A 86 -30.41 -1.89 -8.49
N GLU A 87 -30.12 -1.02 -9.42
CA GLU A 87 -30.93 0.17 -9.70
C GLU A 87 -32.44 -0.19 -9.85
N PRO A 88 -33.37 0.64 -9.36
CA PRO A 88 -33.15 1.92 -8.65
C PRO A 88 -32.93 1.77 -7.13
N LEU A 89 -32.85 0.54 -6.59
CA LEU A 89 -32.71 0.29 -5.16
C LEU A 89 -31.37 0.80 -4.60
N VAL A 90 -30.32 0.70 -5.43
CA VAL A 90 -28.97 1.18 -5.17
C VAL A 90 -28.38 1.84 -6.42
N GLU A 91 -27.65 2.93 -6.27
CA GLU A 91 -26.96 3.62 -7.37
C GLU A 91 -25.54 4.02 -6.96
N ASP A 92 -24.57 3.82 -7.85
CA ASP A 92 -23.15 4.14 -7.64
C ASP A 92 -22.58 3.68 -6.26
N PRO A 93 -22.74 2.41 -5.85
CA PRO A 93 -22.23 1.91 -4.57
C PRO A 93 -20.70 1.87 -4.58
N VAL A 94 -20.07 2.37 -3.51
CA VAL A 94 -18.60 2.44 -3.39
C VAL A 94 -18.04 1.76 -2.15
N ALA A 95 -18.89 1.51 -1.15
CA ALA A 95 -18.57 0.69 0.02
C ALA A 95 -19.85 0.04 0.55
N ILE A 96 -19.76 -1.22 0.95
CA ILE A 96 -20.88 -1.98 1.53
C ILE A 96 -20.45 -2.74 2.77
N THR A 97 -21.35 -2.90 3.74
CA THR A 97 -21.14 -3.70 4.95
C THR A 97 -22.47 -4.15 5.56
N PHE A 98 -22.44 -5.21 6.37
CA PHE A 98 -23.63 -5.75 7.03
C PHE A 98 -23.69 -5.35 8.51
N ASP A 99 -24.89 -5.12 9.03
CA ASP A 99 -25.13 -4.95 10.46
C ASP A 99 -25.60 -6.24 11.16
N GLY A 100 -25.79 -6.16 12.48
CA GLY A 100 -26.18 -7.29 13.31
C GLY A 100 -27.59 -7.84 13.05
N GLU A 101 -28.38 -7.19 12.21
CA GLU A 101 -29.71 -7.65 11.81
C GLU A 101 -29.71 -8.22 10.38
N GLY A 102 -28.53 -8.27 9.74
CA GLY A 102 -28.37 -8.79 8.38
C GLY A 102 -28.74 -7.79 7.30
N ARG A 103 -28.93 -6.51 7.66
CA ARG A 103 -29.23 -5.44 6.70
C ARG A 103 -27.96 -4.97 6.03
N LEU A 104 -28.05 -4.61 4.76
CA LEU A 104 -26.90 -4.21 3.95
C LEU A 104 -26.81 -2.69 3.88
N TRP A 105 -25.77 -2.13 4.49
CA TRP A 105 -25.47 -0.71 4.50
C TRP A 105 -24.60 -0.34 3.31
N VAL A 106 -25.04 0.66 2.54
CA VAL A 106 -24.42 1.06 1.28
C VAL A 106 -24.05 2.53 1.31
N VAL A 107 -22.79 2.82 1.00
CA VAL A 107 -22.32 4.17 0.69
C VAL A 107 -22.48 4.40 -0.80
N GLU A 108 -23.31 5.37 -1.17
CA GLU A 108 -23.63 5.70 -2.56
C GLU A 108 -22.98 7.02 -2.96
N MET A 109 -22.04 6.99 -3.91
CA MET A 109 -21.28 8.16 -4.32
C MET A 109 -21.83 8.82 -5.59
N ARG A 110 -23.15 9.10 -5.62
CA ARG A 110 -23.85 9.66 -6.80
C ARG A 110 -23.32 11.04 -7.25
N GLY A 111 -22.67 11.77 -6.35
CA GLY A 111 -22.03 13.06 -6.65
C GLY A 111 -20.65 12.95 -7.31
N TYR A 112 -20.11 11.75 -7.49
CA TYR A 112 -18.78 11.58 -8.06
C TYR A 112 -18.70 12.12 -9.50
N MET A 113 -17.84 13.13 -9.68
CA MET A 113 -17.66 13.89 -10.94
C MET A 113 -18.90 14.65 -11.41
N GLN A 114 -19.85 14.96 -10.52
CA GLN A 114 -21.05 15.73 -10.82
C GLN A 114 -21.13 16.98 -9.94
N ASN A 115 -21.67 18.07 -10.48
CA ASN A 115 -21.74 19.35 -9.75
C ASN A 115 -23.02 19.52 -8.89
N ILE A 116 -23.97 18.57 -8.94
CA ILE A 116 -25.35 18.79 -8.45
C ILE A 116 -25.94 17.60 -7.66
N ASN A 117 -25.61 16.34 -7.99
CA ASN A 117 -26.23 15.18 -7.33
C ASN A 117 -25.54 14.86 -5.99
N ARG A 118 -26.30 14.72 -4.91
CA ARG A 118 -25.84 14.18 -3.63
C ARG A 118 -26.58 12.88 -3.38
N ARG A 119 -25.91 11.86 -2.81
CA ARG A 119 -26.52 10.96 -1.80
C ARG A 119 -25.45 10.43 -0.85
N GLY A 120 -25.92 9.90 0.28
CA GLY A 120 -25.11 9.53 1.44
C GLY A 120 -25.04 8.04 1.71
N VAL A 121 -25.73 7.60 2.76
CA VAL A 121 -25.75 6.20 3.21
C VAL A 121 -27.18 5.67 3.19
N SER A 122 -27.37 4.49 2.59
CA SER A 122 -28.65 3.80 2.50
C SER A 122 -28.57 2.43 3.18
N VAL A 123 -29.71 1.94 3.68
CA VAL A 123 -29.87 0.63 4.30
C VAL A 123 -30.81 -0.19 3.45
N LEU A 124 -30.32 -1.32 2.97
CA LEU A 124 -31.09 -2.27 2.18
C LEU A 124 -31.58 -3.42 3.06
N GLU A 125 -32.84 -3.76 2.89
CA GLU A 125 -33.52 -4.83 3.61
C GLU A 125 -34.11 -5.80 2.59
N ASP A 126 -33.65 -7.04 2.61
CA ASP A 126 -34.42 -8.20 2.22
C ASP A 126 -35.63 -8.23 3.19
N VAL A 127 -36.88 -8.48 2.78
CA VAL A 127 -38.05 -8.54 3.70
C VAL A 127 -38.73 -9.90 3.73
N ASP A 128 -38.47 -10.75 2.73
CA ASP A 128 -39.05 -12.09 2.61
C ASP A 128 -38.04 -13.24 2.83
N ASN A 129 -36.77 -12.89 2.99
CA ASN A 129 -35.63 -13.77 3.29
C ASN A 129 -35.26 -14.70 2.12
N ASP A 130 -35.47 -14.25 0.88
CA ASP A 130 -35.04 -14.96 -0.33
C ASP A 130 -33.58 -14.65 -0.72
N GLY A 131 -32.97 -13.65 -0.07
CA GLY A 131 -31.59 -13.20 -0.31
C GLY A 131 -31.44 -12.05 -1.31
N LEU A 132 -32.52 -11.59 -1.92
CA LEU A 132 -32.62 -10.34 -2.67
C LEU A 132 -33.04 -9.21 -1.72
N MET A 133 -32.53 -8.01 -1.94
CA MET A 133 -32.95 -6.83 -1.19
C MET A 133 -34.22 -6.24 -1.82
N ASP A 134 -35.22 -5.96 -1.01
CA ASP A 134 -36.55 -5.52 -1.47
C ASP A 134 -36.81 -4.03 -1.19
N LYS A 135 -36.21 -3.53 -0.11
CA LYS A 135 -36.47 -2.18 0.41
C LYS A 135 -35.16 -1.42 0.60
N SER A 136 -35.17 -0.13 0.28
CA SER A 136 -34.08 0.80 0.48
C SER A 136 -34.56 1.97 1.32
N THR A 137 -33.90 2.21 2.45
CA THR A 137 -34.15 3.34 3.34
C THR A 137 -32.92 4.25 3.34
N VAL A 138 -33.09 5.53 3.02
CA VAL A 138 -31.99 6.49 3.06
C VAL A 138 -31.73 6.88 4.52
N PHE A 139 -30.67 6.34 5.10
CA PHE A 139 -30.33 6.59 6.50
C PHE A 139 -29.79 8.00 6.72
N LEU A 140 -28.88 8.46 5.87
CA LEU A 140 -28.34 9.82 5.94
C LEU A 140 -28.06 10.37 4.55
N ASP A 141 -28.75 11.45 4.18
CA ASP A 141 -28.58 12.12 2.90
C ASP A 141 -27.69 13.38 3.01
N GLY A 142 -27.39 14.00 1.86
CA GLY A 142 -26.75 15.31 1.79
C GLY A 142 -25.23 15.31 1.98
N LEU A 143 -24.61 14.13 2.12
CA LEU A 143 -23.15 13.97 2.24
C LEU A 143 -22.43 14.30 0.92
N VAL A 144 -21.24 14.87 1.04
CA VAL A 144 -20.34 15.20 -0.07
C VAL A 144 -19.27 14.13 -0.18
N LEU A 145 -19.33 13.35 -1.26
CA LEU A 145 -18.38 12.27 -1.58
C LEU A 145 -18.10 11.34 -0.38
N PRO A 146 -19.14 10.73 0.22
CA PRO A 146 -18.94 9.74 1.27
C PRO A 146 -18.18 8.52 0.73
N ARG A 147 -17.30 7.93 1.55
CA ARG A 147 -16.35 6.90 1.07
C ARG A 147 -16.30 5.62 1.89
N ALA A 148 -16.70 5.70 3.15
CA ALA A 148 -16.61 4.56 4.05
C ALA A 148 -17.65 4.66 5.15
N VAL A 149 -18.08 3.49 5.61
CA VAL A 149 -18.99 3.31 6.74
C VAL A 149 -18.44 2.21 7.66
N SER A 150 -18.66 2.34 8.96
CA SER A 150 -18.42 1.29 9.95
C SER A 150 -19.59 1.22 10.93
N ILE A 151 -20.22 0.06 11.00
CA ILE A 151 -21.38 -0.20 11.86
C ILE A 151 -20.98 -0.18 13.33
N GLN A 152 -21.84 0.38 14.17
CA GLN A 152 -21.84 0.26 15.63
C GLN A 152 -23.23 -0.23 16.07
N PRO A 153 -23.39 -0.82 17.28
CA PRO A 153 -24.71 -1.30 17.71
C PRO A 153 -25.79 -0.22 17.80
N ASP A 154 -25.41 1.05 17.97
CA ASP A 154 -26.28 2.21 18.19
C ASP A 154 -26.04 3.34 17.17
N GLY A 155 -25.47 3.01 16.01
CA GLY A 155 -25.22 3.99 14.95
C GLY A 155 -24.16 3.56 13.95
N VAL A 156 -23.63 4.53 13.21
CA VAL A 156 -22.66 4.31 12.14
C VAL A 156 -21.64 5.43 12.09
N LEU A 157 -20.38 5.05 11.95
CA LEU A 157 -19.28 5.96 11.66
C LEU A 157 -19.17 6.13 10.15
N ILE A 158 -19.15 7.38 9.66
CA ILE A 158 -19.20 7.70 8.23
C ILE A 158 -18.07 8.66 7.88
N ALA A 159 -17.24 8.27 6.91
CA ALA A 159 -16.21 9.12 6.33
C ALA A 159 -16.77 9.93 5.15
N GLU A 160 -16.86 11.24 5.31
CA GLU A 160 -17.19 12.23 4.27
C GLU A 160 -15.90 12.89 3.75
N ASP A 161 -15.99 13.74 2.71
CA ASP A 161 -14.88 14.60 2.29
C ASP A 161 -14.49 15.60 3.39
N LYS A 162 -13.37 15.31 4.06
CA LYS A 162 -12.79 15.95 5.26
C LYS A 162 -13.28 15.43 6.61
N PRO A 163 -14.57 15.52 7.01
CA PRO A 163 -14.95 15.14 8.37
C PRO A 163 -15.30 13.64 8.51
N LEU A 164 -15.11 13.14 9.72
CA LEU A 164 -15.62 11.87 10.22
C LEU A 164 -16.83 12.13 11.10
N TRP A 165 -17.95 11.48 10.79
CA TRP A 165 -19.21 11.63 11.52
C TRP A 165 -19.59 10.34 12.22
N PHE A 166 -20.22 10.46 13.39
CA PHE A 166 -20.97 9.37 14.01
C PHE A 166 -22.47 9.73 13.98
N ALA A 167 -23.24 8.95 13.23
CA ALA A 167 -24.67 9.14 13.05
C ALA A 167 -25.46 8.03 13.77
N GLN A 168 -26.58 8.38 14.40
CA GLN A 168 -27.38 7.46 15.21
C GLN A 168 -28.85 7.51 14.79
N ASP A 169 -29.47 6.34 14.77
CA ASP A 169 -30.92 6.12 14.77
C ASP A 169 -31.33 5.79 16.21
N ARG A 170 -32.30 6.53 16.76
CA ARG A 170 -32.75 6.46 18.15
C ARG A 170 -34.18 5.96 18.29
N ASP A 171 -34.96 5.93 17.23
CA ASP A 171 -36.35 5.46 17.25
C ASP A 171 -36.59 4.17 16.46
N GLY A 172 -35.57 3.70 15.74
CA GLY A 172 -35.54 2.43 15.01
C GLY A 172 -36.14 2.51 13.61
N ASP A 173 -36.34 3.70 13.06
CA ASP A 173 -36.93 3.90 11.73
C ASP A 173 -35.91 3.79 10.57
N LEU A 174 -34.63 3.55 10.88
CA LEU A 174 -33.50 3.52 9.94
C LEU A 174 -33.15 4.88 9.31
N VAL A 175 -33.47 5.98 9.98
CA VAL A 175 -33.08 7.34 9.62
C VAL A 175 -32.23 7.96 10.73
N ALA A 176 -31.21 8.73 10.36
CA ALA A 176 -30.31 9.35 11.33
C ALA A 176 -30.98 10.52 12.07
N ASP A 177 -31.33 10.32 13.34
CA ASP A 177 -31.81 11.36 14.26
C ASP A 177 -30.71 12.33 14.72
N ARG A 178 -29.49 11.83 14.80
CA ARG A 178 -28.36 12.57 15.35
C ARG A 178 -27.11 12.36 14.52
N LYS A 179 -26.43 13.44 14.17
CA LYS A 179 -25.11 13.45 13.51
C LYS A 179 -24.11 14.21 14.37
N MET A 180 -23.08 13.51 14.85
CA MET A 180 -22.00 14.09 15.66
C MET A 180 -20.71 14.16 14.87
N LEU A 181 -20.01 15.29 14.97
CA LEU A 181 -18.65 15.42 14.44
C LEU A 181 -17.69 14.66 15.36
N VAL A 182 -16.98 13.68 14.80
CA VAL A 182 -15.92 12.94 15.51
C VAL A 182 -14.56 13.57 15.22
N ASP A 183 -14.31 13.93 13.97
CA ASP A 183 -13.07 14.56 13.55
C ASP A 183 -13.32 15.50 12.36
N PRO A 184 -13.04 16.82 12.45
CA PRO A 184 -13.21 17.76 11.33
C PRO A 184 -12.22 17.54 10.18
N ASP A 185 -11.04 16.98 10.48
CA ASP A 185 -9.87 16.95 9.61
C ASP A 185 -9.42 15.51 9.33
N TYR A 186 -10.38 14.59 9.25
CA TYR A 186 -10.13 13.18 9.03
C TYR A 186 -9.51 12.89 7.65
N ALA A 187 -10.02 13.52 6.59
CA ALA A 187 -9.69 13.17 5.20
C ALA A 187 -9.23 14.41 4.41
N LEU A 188 -7.94 14.75 4.51
CA LEU A 188 -7.40 16.04 4.02
C LEU A 188 -6.79 16.00 2.61
N ASP A 189 -6.60 14.82 2.04
CA ASP A 189 -5.96 14.65 0.73
C ASP A 189 -6.97 14.84 -0.44
N SER A 190 -6.48 14.83 -1.67
CA SER A 190 -7.26 14.94 -2.90
C SER A 190 -8.32 13.84 -3.07
N ILE A 191 -9.32 14.07 -3.93
CA ILE A 191 -10.45 13.16 -4.18
C ILE A 191 -10.01 11.72 -4.55
N GLU A 192 -8.88 11.51 -5.22
CA GLU A 192 -8.37 10.16 -5.55
C GLU A 192 -7.54 9.51 -4.44
N HIS A 193 -7.16 10.29 -3.43
CA HIS A 193 -6.22 9.90 -2.38
C HIS A 193 -6.77 10.20 -0.98
N SER A 194 -8.08 10.35 -0.81
CA SER A 194 -8.69 10.67 0.48
C SER A 194 -8.99 9.43 1.33
N ALA A 195 -9.24 9.64 2.63
CA ALA A 195 -9.50 8.60 3.62
C ALA A 195 -10.66 7.68 3.22
N ASN A 196 -10.49 6.38 3.39
CA ASN A 196 -11.50 5.36 3.08
C ASN A 196 -11.22 4.05 3.83
N GLY A 197 -12.18 3.13 3.74
CA GLY A 197 -12.18 1.81 4.38
C GLY A 197 -12.09 1.88 5.89
N LEU A 198 -13.22 1.87 6.60
CA LEU A 198 -13.26 1.85 8.06
C LEU A 198 -13.42 0.41 8.55
N VAL A 199 -12.32 -0.24 8.96
CA VAL A 199 -12.34 -1.61 9.48
C VAL A 199 -12.12 -1.63 10.98
N ARG A 200 -13.09 -2.15 11.73
CA ARG A 200 -12.91 -2.50 13.14
C ARG A 200 -12.10 -3.79 13.22
N ALA A 201 -10.84 -3.67 13.60
CA ALA A 201 -9.96 -4.82 13.76
C ALA A 201 -10.25 -5.57 15.07
N ILE A 202 -9.66 -6.77 15.20
CA ILE A 202 -9.84 -7.63 16.38
C ILE A 202 -9.39 -6.94 17.68
N ASP A 203 -8.52 -5.94 17.62
CA ASP A 203 -8.03 -5.17 18.78
C ASP A 203 -8.98 -4.02 19.20
N ASN A 204 -10.22 -4.04 18.70
CA ASN A 204 -11.26 -3.05 18.94
C ASN A 204 -10.96 -1.65 18.38
N TRP A 205 -9.86 -1.45 17.65
CA TRP A 205 -9.59 -0.20 16.94
C TRP A 205 -10.15 -0.24 15.51
N ILE A 206 -10.61 0.92 15.06
CA ILE A 206 -11.04 1.18 13.69
C ILE A 206 -9.87 1.78 12.93
N TYR A 207 -9.40 1.07 11.92
CA TYR A 207 -8.31 1.47 11.05
C TYR A 207 -8.85 1.93 9.70
N ASN A 208 -8.03 2.72 9.03
CA ASN A 208 -8.33 3.20 7.69
C ASN A 208 -7.19 2.93 6.71
N ALA A 209 -7.51 2.94 5.41
CA ALA A 209 -6.56 2.58 4.37
C ALA A 209 -5.52 3.66 4.09
N LYS A 210 -5.78 4.96 4.34
CA LYS A 210 -4.99 6.04 3.74
C LYS A 210 -4.33 6.99 4.76
N GLU A 211 -5.04 7.29 5.84
CA GLU A 211 -4.66 8.25 6.86
C GLU A 211 -3.95 7.61 8.03
N GLY A 212 -3.13 8.42 8.71
CA GLY A 212 -2.33 8.01 9.87
C GLY A 212 -3.10 8.01 11.19
N HIS A 213 -4.42 7.88 11.15
CA HIS A 213 -5.29 7.94 12.33
C HIS A 213 -6.11 6.65 12.50
N ARG A 214 -6.33 6.27 13.75
CA ARG A 214 -7.23 5.17 14.15
C ARG A 214 -8.17 5.65 15.23
N TYR A 215 -9.34 5.01 15.32
CA TYR A 215 -10.40 5.42 16.23
C TYR A 215 -10.87 4.26 17.08
N ARG A 216 -11.24 4.51 18.32
CA ARG A 216 -11.94 3.54 19.15
C ARG A 216 -12.91 4.27 20.04
N ARG A 217 -14.06 3.65 20.30
CA ARG A 217 -15.02 4.16 21.26
C ARG A 217 -14.66 3.69 22.68
N GLN A 218 -14.73 4.60 23.65
CA GLN A 218 -14.60 4.27 25.07
C GLN A 218 -15.79 4.89 25.81
N GLY A 219 -16.77 4.07 26.16
CA GLY A 219 -18.05 4.56 26.64
C GLY A 219 -18.76 5.37 25.56
N ASN A 220 -19.05 6.64 25.83
CA ASN A 220 -19.71 7.54 24.87
C ASN A 220 -18.73 8.43 24.07
N GLU A 221 -17.43 8.27 24.28
CA GLU A 221 -16.41 9.12 23.68
C GLU A 221 -15.66 8.39 22.56
N TRP A 222 -15.34 9.13 21.50
CA TRP A 222 -14.46 8.68 20.43
C TRP A 222 -13.03 9.13 20.72
N ILE A 223 -12.11 8.18 20.71
CA ILE A 223 -10.69 8.46 20.92
C ILE A 223 -9.95 8.26 19.61
N ARG A 224 -9.23 9.32 19.22
CA ARG A 224 -8.29 9.33 18.09
C ARG A 224 -6.91 8.92 18.58
N GLY A 225 -6.27 8.02 17.85
CA GLY A 225 -4.87 7.66 18.02
C GLY A 225 -4.11 7.75 16.70
N GLU A 226 -2.80 7.94 16.77
CA GLU A 226 -1.91 7.88 15.61
C GLU A 226 -1.62 6.43 15.22
N THR A 227 -1.43 6.19 13.91
CA THR A 227 -1.01 4.90 13.33
C THR A 227 -0.29 5.13 12.00
N GLU A 228 0.29 4.08 11.43
CA GLU A 228 0.94 4.12 10.15
C GLU A 228 -0.03 4.46 9.01
N LYS A 229 0.41 5.29 8.05
CA LYS A 229 -0.29 5.46 6.77
C LYS A 229 -0.17 4.18 5.94
N ARG A 230 -1.25 3.81 5.24
CA ARG A 230 -1.35 2.54 4.51
C ARG A 230 -1.63 2.77 3.01
N GLY A 231 -2.42 1.88 2.43
CA GLY A 231 -2.80 1.83 1.02
C GLY A 231 -3.65 2.99 0.49
N GLN A 232 -4.39 2.70 -0.57
CA GLN A 232 -5.12 3.70 -1.34
C GLN A 232 -6.64 3.50 -1.33
N TRP A 233 -7.14 2.26 -1.52
CA TRP A 233 -8.59 2.00 -1.52
C TRP A 233 -8.93 0.66 -0.90
N GLY A 234 -9.49 0.69 0.31
CA GLY A 234 -9.89 -0.49 1.06
C GLY A 234 -8.78 -1.04 1.97
N ILE A 235 -9.24 -1.64 3.06
CA ILE A 235 -8.44 -2.30 4.07
C ILE A 235 -9.27 -3.44 4.67
N CYS A 236 -8.63 -4.55 4.99
CA CYS A 236 -9.25 -5.68 5.69
C CYS A 236 -8.27 -6.30 6.68
N GLN A 237 -8.69 -7.38 7.34
CA GLN A 237 -7.86 -8.13 8.29
C GLN A 237 -7.97 -9.63 8.08
N ASP A 238 -6.95 -10.39 8.52
CA ASP A 238 -7.06 -11.83 8.75
C ASP A 238 -7.70 -12.15 10.12
N ASP A 239 -7.88 -13.44 10.42
CA ASP A 239 -8.44 -13.92 11.69
C ASP A 239 -7.64 -13.51 12.95
N PHE A 240 -6.45 -12.95 12.76
CA PHE A 240 -5.53 -12.59 13.84
C PHE A 240 -5.32 -11.08 13.95
N GLY A 241 -6.12 -10.29 13.20
CA GLY A 241 -6.07 -8.84 13.20
C GLY A 241 -4.89 -8.27 12.42
N ARG A 242 -4.23 -9.05 11.56
CA ARG A 242 -3.21 -8.52 10.67
C ARG A 242 -3.88 -7.70 9.58
N LEU A 243 -3.43 -6.47 9.36
CA LEU A 243 -4.05 -5.55 8.40
C LEU A 243 -3.50 -5.76 6.99
N PHE A 244 -4.41 -5.81 6.02
CA PHE A 244 -4.13 -5.94 4.59
C PHE A 244 -4.76 -4.80 3.82
N TYR A 245 -4.03 -4.27 2.84
CA TYR A 245 -4.43 -3.12 2.03
C TYR A 245 -3.68 -3.14 0.70
N ASN A 246 -3.92 -2.18 -0.19
CA ASN A 246 -3.30 -2.19 -1.51
C ASN A 246 -2.95 -0.78 -2.00
N TYR A 247 -2.22 -0.71 -3.11
CA TYR A 247 -2.03 0.52 -3.88
C TYR A 247 -2.57 0.31 -5.30
N ASN A 248 -2.85 1.37 -6.06
CA ASN A 248 -3.42 1.24 -7.41
C ASN A 248 -2.65 0.28 -8.34
N HIS A 249 -1.33 0.24 -8.21
CA HIS A 249 -0.39 -0.54 -9.02
C HIS A 249 0.07 -1.84 -8.33
N SER A 250 -0.38 -2.11 -7.11
CA SER A 250 0.08 -3.26 -6.33
C SER A 250 -1.05 -3.89 -5.54
N GLN A 251 -1.36 -5.14 -5.86
CA GLN A 251 -2.61 -5.79 -5.47
C GLN A 251 -2.78 -5.95 -3.95
N LEU A 252 -1.70 -6.22 -3.21
CA LEU A 252 -1.82 -6.61 -1.80
C LEU A 252 -0.53 -6.38 -1.04
N HIS A 253 -0.66 -5.57 0.00
CA HIS A 253 0.32 -5.31 1.03
C HIS A 253 -0.24 -5.68 2.39
N ALA A 254 0.64 -5.96 3.34
CA ALA A 254 0.28 -6.20 4.73
C ALA A 254 1.27 -5.55 5.68
N ASP A 255 0.77 -5.16 6.85
CA ASP A 255 1.60 -4.96 8.03
C ASP A 255 1.79 -6.33 8.68
N ILE A 256 2.97 -6.94 8.58
CA ILE A 256 3.25 -8.25 9.21
C ILE A 256 3.56 -8.12 10.72
N VAL A 257 3.30 -6.93 11.27
CA VAL A 257 3.49 -6.56 12.67
C VAL A 257 2.22 -5.89 13.20
N PRO A 258 1.97 -5.92 14.52
CA PRO A 258 0.88 -5.14 15.09
C PRO A 258 1.02 -3.64 14.78
N PRO A 259 -0.08 -2.89 14.60
CA PRO A 259 -0.05 -1.45 14.43
C PRO A 259 0.75 -0.76 15.56
N ASN A 260 1.51 0.29 15.22
CA ASN A 260 2.37 1.04 16.15
C ASN A 260 3.49 0.23 16.85
N ALA A 261 3.79 -0.99 16.39
CA ALA A 261 4.80 -1.83 17.03
C ALA A 261 6.24 -1.40 16.72
N LEU A 262 6.51 -0.97 15.48
CA LEU A 262 7.87 -0.67 15.00
C LEU A 262 8.24 0.82 14.99
N THR A 263 7.29 1.70 15.28
CA THR A 263 7.42 3.16 15.11
C THR A 263 7.62 3.91 16.44
N ARG A 264 7.85 3.20 17.55
CA ARG A 264 7.94 3.80 18.90
C ARG A 264 9.23 4.58 19.13
N ASN A 265 10.28 4.22 18.40
CA ASN A 265 11.55 4.95 18.42
C ASN A 265 11.57 6.02 17.32
N PRO A 266 11.47 7.33 17.65
CA PRO A 266 11.46 8.40 16.65
C PRO A 266 12.78 8.53 15.87
N ASN A 267 13.87 7.99 16.44
CA ASN A 267 15.19 7.98 15.84
C ASN A 267 15.47 6.73 15.00
N HIS A 268 14.51 5.81 14.91
CA HIS A 268 14.58 4.64 14.06
C HIS A 268 13.60 4.75 12.89
N LYS A 269 13.94 4.14 11.76
CA LYS A 269 13.02 3.90 10.64
C LYS A 269 13.12 2.39 10.35
N PRO A 270 12.03 1.63 10.50
CA PRO A 270 12.03 0.21 10.23
C PRO A 270 12.51 -0.11 8.81
N SER A 271 13.30 -1.17 8.68
CA SER A 271 13.79 -1.67 7.40
C SER A 271 12.78 -2.58 6.70
N THR A 272 11.89 -3.22 7.45
CA THR A 272 10.84 -4.12 6.97
C THR A 272 9.64 -4.15 7.94
N GLY A 273 8.65 -5.00 7.69
CA GLY A 273 7.53 -5.27 8.59
C GLY A 273 6.25 -4.48 8.30
N LEU A 274 6.37 -3.26 7.79
CA LEU A 274 5.26 -2.40 7.40
C LEU A 274 5.12 -2.34 5.88
N SER A 275 3.89 -2.32 5.37
CA SER A 275 3.60 -2.22 3.93
C SER A 275 4.35 -3.24 3.06
N VAL A 276 4.49 -4.47 3.54
CA VAL A 276 5.17 -5.57 2.83
C VAL A 276 4.27 -6.06 1.70
N GLY A 277 4.77 -6.07 0.46
CA GLY A 277 4.05 -6.65 -0.68
C GLY A 277 3.98 -8.17 -0.54
N VAL A 278 2.81 -8.70 -0.16
CA VAL A 278 2.66 -10.13 0.17
C VAL A 278 2.21 -10.96 -1.03
N ALA A 279 1.59 -10.35 -2.05
CA ALA A 279 1.27 -11.00 -3.32
C ALA A 279 1.90 -10.21 -4.48
N PRO A 280 3.19 -10.45 -4.81
CA PRO A 280 3.96 -9.57 -5.70
C PRO A 280 3.56 -9.66 -7.18
N SER A 281 2.85 -10.72 -7.60
CA SER A 281 2.49 -10.90 -9.00
C SER A 281 1.30 -10.04 -9.40
N ASN A 282 1.55 -8.84 -9.91
CA ASN A 282 0.50 -7.93 -10.37
C ASN A 282 -0.15 -8.35 -11.71
N ARG A 283 0.19 -9.52 -12.26
CA ARG A 283 -0.36 -10.01 -13.52
C ARG A 283 -1.87 -10.24 -13.41
N VAL A 284 -2.61 -9.75 -14.41
CA VAL A 284 -4.05 -9.98 -14.57
C VAL A 284 -4.38 -10.51 -15.97
N PHE A 285 -5.58 -11.07 -16.11
CA PHE A 285 -6.06 -11.79 -17.27
C PHE A 285 -7.50 -11.38 -17.65
N PRO A 286 -7.73 -10.12 -18.08
CA PRO A 286 -9.02 -9.72 -18.62
C PRO A 286 -9.44 -10.61 -19.80
N ILE A 287 -10.72 -10.96 -19.85
CA ILE A 287 -11.27 -11.81 -20.92
C ILE A 287 -11.74 -11.01 -22.14
N ARG A 288 -11.65 -9.67 -22.07
CA ARG A 288 -12.03 -8.73 -23.14
C ARG A 288 -11.01 -7.57 -23.29
N PRO A 289 -10.98 -6.83 -24.41
CA PRO A 289 -10.11 -5.66 -24.59
C PRO A 289 -10.44 -4.50 -23.64
N THR A 290 -9.52 -4.05 -22.80
CA THR A 290 -9.74 -3.00 -21.79
C THR A 290 -9.26 -1.64 -22.28
N LEU A 291 -9.87 -1.12 -23.36
CA LEU A 291 -9.40 0.13 -23.99
C LEU A 291 -9.70 1.38 -23.16
N ALA A 292 -10.69 1.32 -22.26
CA ALA A 292 -10.97 2.36 -21.27
C ALA A 292 -9.97 2.35 -20.09
N THR A 293 -8.69 2.15 -20.37
CA THR A 293 -7.60 2.14 -19.39
C THR A 293 -6.86 3.47 -19.40
N ASN A 294 -6.70 4.09 -18.23
CA ASN A 294 -5.87 5.29 -18.13
C ASN A 294 -4.43 4.97 -18.56
N ARG A 295 -3.86 5.80 -19.44
CA ARG A 295 -2.52 5.57 -20.02
C ARG A 295 -2.39 4.30 -20.87
N GLY A 296 -3.49 3.76 -21.42
CA GLY A 296 -3.46 2.62 -22.35
C GLY A 296 -2.60 2.83 -23.60
N TYR A 297 -2.29 4.08 -23.96
CA TYR A 297 -1.37 4.44 -25.04
C TYR A 297 0.11 4.15 -24.76
N ILE A 298 0.49 3.89 -23.50
CA ILE A 298 1.89 3.60 -23.14
C ILE A 298 2.23 2.16 -23.56
N PRO A 299 3.30 1.95 -24.36
CA PRO A 299 3.74 0.61 -24.75
C PRO A 299 3.97 -0.29 -23.54
N GLY A 300 3.35 -1.48 -23.54
CA GLY A 300 3.52 -2.48 -22.49
C GLY A 300 2.42 -2.47 -21.41
N VAL A 301 1.55 -1.46 -21.37
CA VAL A 301 0.35 -1.43 -20.50
C VAL A 301 -0.71 -2.41 -21.04
N LEU A 302 -1.03 -2.28 -22.32
CA LEU A 302 -1.94 -3.17 -23.03
C LEU A 302 -1.17 -4.22 -23.83
N ASP A 303 -1.72 -5.44 -23.93
CA ASP A 303 -1.25 -6.47 -24.84
C ASP A 303 -1.72 -6.22 -26.28
N LYS A 304 -1.33 -7.11 -27.21
CA LYS A 304 -1.72 -7.00 -28.63
C LYS A 304 -3.24 -7.09 -28.87
N ARG A 305 -4.00 -7.58 -27.90
CA ARG A 305 -5.47 -7.69 -27.93
C ARG A 305 -6.14 -6.52 -27.18
N GLY A 306 -5.37 -5.52 -26.75
CA GLY A 306 -5.87 -4.35 -26.04
C GLY A 306 -6.22 -4.61 -24.57
N ARG A 307 -5.68 -5.65 -23.95
CA ARG A 307 -5.97 -6.05 -22.56
C ARG A 307 -4.87 -5.57 -21.62
N ILE A 308 -5.22 -5.05 -20.45
CA ILE A 308 -4.22 -4.75 -19.42
C ILE A 308 -3.47 -6.02 -19.03
N LYS A 309 -2.15 -5.88 -18.86
CA LYS A 309 -1.27 -6.99 -18.47
C LYS A 309 -1.12 -7.10 -16.97
N GLU A 310 -1.17 -5.98 -16.27
CA GLU A 310 -0.96 -5.88 -14.82
C GLU A 310 -2.04 -4.99 -14.20
N PHE A 311 -2.19 -5.05 -12.87
CA PHE A 311 -3.09 -4.17 -12.14
C PHE A 311 -2.84 -2.71 -12.51
N THR A 312 -3.92 -2.00 -12.80
CA THR A 312 -3.93 -0.55 -13.05
C THR A 312 -4.85 0.19 -12.07
N SER A 313 -5.78 -0.53 -11.45
CA SER A 313 -6.78 -0.01 -10.51
C SER A 313 -7.11 -1.07 -9.45
N ALA A 314 -6.08 -1.64 -8.83
CA ALA A 314 -6.25 -2.52 -7.69
C ALA A 314 -7.02 -1.80 -6.58
N CYS A 315 -8.00 -2.47 -5.96
CA CYS A 315 -8.77 -1.91 -4.86
C CYS A 315 -9.48 -2.99 -4.03
N ALA A 316 -9.91 -2.58 -2.84
CA ALA A 316 -10.76 -3.32 -1.91
C ALA A 316 -10.31 -4.78 -1.68
N PRO A 317 -9.11 -5.00 -1.12
CA PRO A 317 -8.68 -6.34 -0.78
C PRO A 317 -9.59 -6.93 0.30
N LEU A 318 -9.93 -8.21 0.16
CA LEU A 318 -10.64 -9.03 1.14
C LEU A 318 -9.79 -10.26 1.46
N ILE A 319 -9.44 -10.46 2.73
CA ILE A 319 -8.99 -11.76 3.22
C ILE A 319 -10.23 -12.56 3.63
N TYR A 320 -10.46 -13.69 2.95
CA TYR A 320 -11.67 -14.46 3.20
C TYR A 320 -11.59 -15.20 4.54
N ARG A 321 -12.54 -14.90 5.43
CA ARG A 321 -12.68 -15.46 6.79
C ARG A 321 -14.04 -16.15 7.00
N GLY A 322 -14.82 -16.28 5.93
CA GLY A 322 -16.19 -16.80 5.99
C GLY A 322 -16.27 -18.30 6.23
N GLY A 323 -17.47 -18.74 6.61
CA GLY A 323 -17.80 -20.14 6.87
C GLY A 323 -18.03 -20.98 5.62
N LEU A 324 -18.44 -20.34 4.51
CA LEU A 324 -19.04 -20.99 3.34
C LEU A 324 -18.01 -21.66 2.41
N PHE A 325 -16.87 -21.02 2.15
CA PHE A 325 -15.83 -21.50 1.25
C PHE A 325 -14.58 -21.91 2.03
N GLN A 326 -14.47 -23.19 2.41
CA GLN A 326 -13.32 -23.67 3.20
C GLN A 326 -11.99 -23.50 2.46
N GLU A 327 -11.98 -23.76 1.17
CA GLU A 327 -10.85 -23.61 0.26
C GLU A 327 -10.42 -22.15 0.05
N PHE A 328 -11.26 -21.18 0.42
CA PHE A 328 -10.93 -19.76 0.33
C PHE A 328 -10.35 -19.19 1.63
N ARG A 329 -10.43 -19.90 2.76
CA ARG A 329 -9.99 -19.37 4.05
C ARG A 329 -8.54 -18.90 4.01
N GLY A 330 -8.34 -17.63 4.38
CA GLY A 330 -7.04 -16.98 4.40
C GLY A 330 -6.51 -16.55 3.03
N ASN A 331 -7.20 -16.87 1.93
CA ASN A 331 -6.86 -16.34 0.62
C ASN A 331 -7.30 -14.88 0.50
N SER A 332 -6.62 -14.15 -0.37
CA SER A 332 -6.99 -12.78 -0.70
C SER A 332 -7.79 -12.71 -2.00
N PHE A 333 -8.72 -11.76 -2.05
CA PHE A 333 -9.47 -11.36 -3.24
C PHE A 333 -9.28 -9.87 -3.44
N VAL A 334 -8.96 -9.44 -4.65
CA VAL A 334 -8.66 -8.03 -4.96
C VAL A 334 -9.36 -7.64 -6.26
N CYS A 335 -10.08 -6.53 -6.24
CA CYS A 335 -10.73 -6.00 -7.44
C CYS A 335 -9.73 -5.33 -8.37
N GLU A 336 -9.94 -5.48 -9.68
CA GLU A 336 -9.33 -4.66 -10.72
C GLU A 336 -10.47 -4.03 -11.53
N THR A 337 -10.77 -2.78 -11.17
CA THR A 337 -11.95 -2.04 -11.63
C THR A 337 -11.95 -1.87 -13.16
N VAL A 338 -10.83 -1.43 -13.73
CA VAL A 338 -10.67 -1.17 -15.16
C VAL A 338 -10.58 -2.47 -15.97
N GLY A 339 -10.00 -3.51 -15.39
CA GLY A 339 -9.88 -4.84 -15.98
C GLY A 339 -11.15 -5.69 -15.94
N ASN A 340 -12.21 -5.22 -15.28
CA ASN A 340 -13.50 -5.91 -15.17
C ASN A 340 -13.37 -7.29 -14.47
N LEU A 341 -12.54 -7.40 -13.43
CA LEU A 341 -12.20 -8.69 -12.81
C LEU A 341 -11.89 -8.61 -11.32
N ILE A 342 -11.89 -9.77 -10.67
CA ILE A 342 -11.43 -9.99 -9.30
C ILE A 342 -10.37 -11.09 -9.33
N LYS A 343 -9.20 -10.81 -8.74
CA LYS A 343 -8.10 -11.76 -8.61
C LYS A 343 -8.16 -12.46 -7.26
N ARG A 344 -7.86 -13.76 -7.24
CA ARG A 344 -7.61 -14.55 -6.01
C ARG A 344 -6.13 -14.89 -5.90
N SER A 345 -5.57 -14.70 -4.71
CA SER A 345 -4.21 -15.13 -4.37
C SER A 345 -4.23 -16.00 -3.11
N VAL A 346 -3.44 -17.08 -3.12
CA VAL A 346 -3.29 -18.00 -2.00
C VAL A 346 -2.18 -17.50 -1.11
N LEU A 347 -2.48 -17.21 0.16
CA LEU A 347 -1.51 -16.70 1.11
C LEU A 347 -0.99 -17.83 2.01
N THR A 348 0.32 -17.87 2.20
CA THR A 348 0.99 -18.83 3.08
C THR A 348 1.74 -18.08 4.17
N ASN A 349 1.46 -18.42 5.42
CA ASN A 349 2.23 -17.91 6.56
C ASN A 349 3.52 -18.74 6.70
N GLN A 350 4.67 -18.09 6.84
CA GLN A 350 5.97 -18.72 7.07
C GLN A 350 6.63 -18.07 8.29
N GLY A 351 6.34 -18.59 9.48
CA GLY A 351 6.75 -17.95 10.74
C GLY A 351 6.17 -16.54 10.86
N ILE A 352 7.04 -15.53 10.89
CA ILE A 352 6.65 -14.11 10.99
C ILE A 352 6.40 -13.44 9.64
N THR A 353 6.68 -14.11 8.51
CA THR A 353 6.46 -13.57 7.16
C THR A 353 5.22 -14.18 6.51
N ILE A 354 4.79 -13.56 5.42
CA ILE A 354 3.71 -14.04 4.56
C ILE A 354 4.18 -13.91 3.13
N SER A 355 3.84 -14.90 2.33
CA SER A 355 3.97 -14.84 0.89
C SER A 355 2.66 -15.26 0.24
N GLY A 356 2.48 -14.86 -1.01
CA GLY A 356 1.26 -15.05 -1.76
C GLY A 356 1.57 -15.36 -3.21
N SER A 357 0.87 -16.33 -3.75
CA SER A 357 0.91 -16.70 -5.18
C SER A 357 -0.48 -16.54 -5.78
N ALA A 358 -0.54 -16.28 -7.10
CA ALA A 358 -1.82 -16.28 -7.80
C ALA A 358 -2.45 -17.68 -7.68
N ALA A 359 -3.74 -17.75 -7.37
CA ALA A 359 -4.45 -19.03 -7.30
C ALA A 359 -4.50 -19.73 -8.66
N TYR A 360 -4.51 -18.95 -9.75
CA TYR A 360 -4.51 -19.46 -11.11
C TYR A 360 -3.40 -18.77 -11.94
N PRO A 361 -2.68 -19.53 -12.79
CA PRO A 361 -1.53 -19.01 -13.53
C PRO A 361 -1.89 -18.21 -14.78
N ASP A 362 -3.08 -18.41 -15.37
CA ASP A 362 -3.47 -17.93 -16.70
C ASP A 362 -4.85 -17.24 -16.75
N ARG A 363 -5.50 -17.08 -15.59
CA ARG A 363 -6.85 -16.50 -15.44
C ARG A 363 -7.00 -15.86 -14.06
N ASP A 364 -8.05 -15.07 -13.87
CA ASP A 364 -8.43 -14.51 -12.58
C ASP A 364 -9.74 -15.13 -12.07
N PHE A 365 -10.00 -15.01 -10.77
CA PHE A 365 -11.08 -15.72 -10.08
C PHE A 365 -12.45 -15.47 -10.71
N LEU A 366 -12.75 -14.21 -10.99
CA LEU A 366 -13.95 -13.77 -11.68
C LEU A 366 -13.54 -12.72 -12.72
N ALA A 367 -14.01 -12.84 -13.96
CA ALA A 367 -13.85 -11.81 -14.98
C ALA A 367 -15.15 -11.65 -15.78
N SER A 368 -15.42 -10.43 -16.26
CA SER A 368 -16.62 -10.11 -17.02
C SER A 368 -16.31 -9.75 -18.48
N THR A 369 -17.21 -10.13 -19.38
CA THR A 369 -17.23 -9.60 -20.77
C THR A 369 -17.96 -8.27 -20.90
N ASP A 370 -18.66 -7.83 -19.85
CA ASP A 370 -19.23 -6.48 -19.76
C ASP A 370 -18.14 -5.48 -19.40
N GLU A 371 -17.99 -4.44 -20.22
CA GLU A 371 -17.01 -3.38 -19.97
C GLU A 371 -17.44 -2.42 -18.85
N ARG A 372 -18.74 -2.38 -18.54
CA ARG A 372 -19.31 -1.50 -17.51
C ARG A 372 -19.26 -2.11 -16.12
N PHE A 373 -18.99 -3.41 -15.99
CA PHE A 373 -18.72 -4.05 -14.69
C PHE A 373 -17.46 -3.46 -14.04
N ARG A 374 -17.62 -2.67 -12.98
CA ARG A 374 -16.56 -1.96 -12.26
C ARG A 374 -16.59 -2.39 -10.78
N PRO A 375 -16.08 -3.58 -10.44
CA PRO A 375 -16.03 -4.01 -9.06
C PRO A 375 -15.10 -3.08 -8.28
N CYS A 376 -15.59 -2.51 -7.19
CA CYS A 376 -14.87 -1.47 -6.43
C CYS A 376 -14.88 -1.70 -4.91
N TRP A 377 -15.66 -2.66 -4.42
CA TRP A 377 -15.68 -3.07 -3.02
C TRP A 377 -15.96 -4.56 -2.87
N LEU A 378 -15.34 -5.18 -1.85
CA LEU A 378 -15.58 -6.56 -1.44
C LEU A 378 -15.87 -6.61 0.06
N THR A 379 -16.82 -7.45 0.46
CA THR A 379 -17.04 -7.81 1.87
C THR A 379 -17.53 -9.25 1.98
N ALA A 380 -17.41 -9.86 3.15
CA ALA A 380 -18.11 -11.10 3.46
C ALA A 380 -19.45 -10.77 4.16
N GLY A 381 -20.49 -11.55 3.85
CA GLY A 381 -21.80 -11.43 4.50
C GLY A 381 -21.97 -12.35 5.71
N PRO A 382 -23.10 -12.21 6.44
CA PRO A 382 -23.45 -13.10 7.56
C PRO A 382 -23.68 -14.56 7.15
N ASP A 383 -23.92 -14.80 5.86
CA ASP A 383 -24.05 -16.10 5.21
C ASP A 383 -22.72 -16.70 4.76
N GLY A 384 -21.61 -15.98 4.95
CA GLY A 384 -20.27 -16.37 4.50
C GLY A 384 -20.02 -16.20 3.00
N ALA A 385 -20.95 -15.65 2.24
CA ALA A 385 -20.76 -15.35 0.82
C ALA A 385 -19.82 -14.15 0.62
N ILE A 386 -19.25 -14.02 -0.58
CA ILE A 386 -18.46 -12.85 -0.98
C ILE A 386 -19.37 -11.88 -1.73
N TYR A 387 -19.55 -10.68 -1.19
CA TYR A 387 -20.34 -9.62 -1.80
C TYR A 387 -19.46 -8.64 -2.55
N ILE A 388 -19.94 -8.18 -3.70
CA ILE A 388 -19.23 -7.31 -4.63
C ILE A 388 -20.10 -6.06 -4.84
N ALA A 389 -19.57 -4.88 -4.53
CA ALA A 389 -20.17 -3.63 -4.98
C ALA A 389 -19.62 -3.28 -6.36
N ASP A 390 -20.51 -3.14 -7.31
CA ASP A 390 -20.24 -2.74 -8.67
C ASP A 390 -20.85 -1.36 -8.94
N ILE A 391 -20.00 -0.37 -9.23
CA ILE A 391 -20.46 0.98 -9.54
C ILE A 391 -21.13 1.07 -10.93
N TYR A 392 -21.00 0.03 -11.76
CA TYR A 392 -21.56 -0.15 -13.10
C TYR A 392 -21.57 1.12 -13.97
N ARG A 393 -20.40 1.50 -14.47
CA ARG A 393 -20.24 2.70 -15.32
C ARG A 393 -19.00 2.63 -16.19
N GLY A 394 -18.99 3.41 -17.27
CA GLY A 394 -17.86 3.39 -18.20
C GLY A 394 -16.61 4.10 -17.68
N VAL A 395 -16.76 5.30 -17.09
CA VAL A 395 -15.66 6.14 -16.58
C VAL A 395 -15.65 6.19 -15.05
N VAL A 396 -14.51 5.85 -14.45
CA VAL A 396 -14.28 5.83 -12.99
C VAL A 396 -13.06 6.67 -12.53
N GLN A 397 -12.35 7.32 -13.47
CA GLN A 397 -11.20 8.19 -13.17
C GLN A 397 -11.68 9.62 -12.99
N ASP A 398 -11.10 10.37 -12.04
CA ASP A 398 -11.43 11.79 -11.90
C ASP A 398 -11.00 12.62 -13.14
N GLY A 399 -11.60 13.80 -13.28
CA GLY A 399 -11.32 14.69 -14.41
C GLY A 399 -9.84 15.12 -14.52
N PRO A 400 -9.21 15.63 -13.45
CA PRO A 400 -7.81 16.07 -13.45
C PRO A 400 -6.78 14.99 -13.82
N HIS A 401 -7.03 13.73 -13.50
CA HIS A 401 -6.10 12.62 -13.75
C HIS A 401 -6.44 11.79 -15.01
N MET A 402 -7.47 12.20 -15.76
CA MET A 402 -7.87 11.56 -17.01
C MET A 402 -6.93 11.95 -18.16
N SER A 403 -6.20 10.98 -18.71
CA SER A 403 -5.38 11.21 -19.92
C SER A 403 -6.23 11.57 -21.14
N PRO A 404 -5.68 12.34 -22.12
CA PRO A 404 -6.38 12.62 -23.38
C PRO A 404 -6.86 11.35 -24.09
N TYR A 405 -6.02 10.31 -24.09
CA TYR A 405 -6.37 8.98 -24.59
C TYR A 405 -7.65 8.43 -23.94
N LEU A 406 -7.71 8.37 -22.61
CA LEU A 406 -8.86 7.84 -21.90
C LEU A 406 -10.11 8.68 -22.19
N ARG A 407 -9.98 10.01 -22.24
CA ARG A 407 -11.07 10.93 -22.56
C ARG A 407 -11.62 10.69 -23.97
N GLU A 408 -10.75 10.66 -24.97
CA GLU A 408 -11.13 10.45 -26.37
C GLU A 408 -11.78 9.08 -26.58
N HIS A 409 -11.20 8.01 -26.02
CA HIS A 409 -11.77 6.67 -26.08
C HIS A 409 -13.12 6.58 -25.35
N SER A 410 -13.28 7.28 -24.22
CA SER A 410 -14.53 7.25 -23.47
C SER A 410 -15.66 7.94 -24.22
N ILE A 411 -15.39 9.14 -24.78
CA ILE A 411 -16.40 9.90 -25.55
C ILE A 411 -16.76 9.16 -26.84
N ALA A 412 -15.76 8.69 -27.60
CA ALA A 412 -15.99 7.99 -28.86
C ALA A 412 -16.84 6.72 -28.70
N ARG A 413 -16.85 6.13 -27.50
CA ARG A 413 -17.52 4.89 -27.15
C ARG A 413 -18.71 5.09 -26.22
N GLN A 414 -19.12 6.34 -25.96
CA GLN A 414 -20.26 6.70 -25.10
C GLN A 414 -20.17 6.06 -23.70
N MET A 415 -18.96 6.08 -23.12
CA MET A 415 -18.66 5.49 -21.81
C MET A 415 -18.96 6.45 -20.64
N ASP A 416 -19.21 7.72 -20.93
CA ASP A 416 -19.58 8.74 -19.95
C ASP A 416 -21.04 8.57 -19.46
N ARG A 417 -21.85 7.74 -20.14
CA ARG A 417 -23.26 7.45 -19.80
C ARG A 417 -23.62 5.99 -20.12
N PRO A 418 -24.72 5.44 -19.56
CA PRO A 418 -25.43 5.95 -18.40
C PRO A 418 -24.55 5.89 -17.14
N ILE A 419 -24.98 6.62 -16.12
CA ILE A 419 -24.47 6.62 -14.73
C ILE A 419 -25.64 6.25 -13.82
N HIS A 420 -25.39 5.99 -12.53
CA HIS A 420 -26.43 5.59 -11.56
C HIS A 420 -27.09 4.25 -11.92
N GLN A 421 -26.28 3.25 -12.26
CA GLN A 421 -26.72 1.91 -12.64
C GLN A 421 -26.11 0.84 -11.71
N GLY A 422 -25.77 1.25 -10.49
CA GLY A 422 -24.98 0.47 -9.56
C GLY A 422 -25.66 -0.83 -9.11
N ARG A 423 -24.85 -1.86 -8.86
CA ARG A 423 -25.31 -3.22 -8.55
C ARG A 423 -24.52 -3.82 -7.42
N ILE A 424 -25.15 -4.73 -6.70
CA ILE A 424 -24.51 -5.55 -5.68
C ILE A 424 -24.74 -7.01 -6.05
N TRP A 425 -23.64 -7.75 -6.08
CA TRP A 425 -23.61 -9.17 -6.41
C TRP A 425 -23.11 -9.98 -5.21
N ARG A 426 -23.48 -11.26 -5.13
CA ARG A 426 -22.84 -12.23 -4.22
C ARG A 426 -22.35 -13.46 -4.96
N VAL A 427 -21.22 -13.99 -4.52
CA VAL A 427 -20.67 -15.25 -5.00
C VAL A 427 -20.95 -16.34 -3.97
N VAL A 428 -21.58 -17.42 -4.43
CA VAL A 428 -22.00 -18.56 -3.61
C VAL A 428 -21.67 -19.90 -4.29
N PRO A 429 -21.51 -21.00 -3.54
CA PRO A 429 -21.45 -22.34 -4.12
C PRO A 429 -22.72 -22.69 -4.91
N THR A 430 -22.62 -23.58 -5.89
CA THR A 430 -23.77 -24.02 -6.70
C THR A 430 -24.86 -24.76 -5.91
N ASN A 431 -24.57 -25.23 -4.70
CA ASN A 431 -25.53 -25.84 -3.77
C ASN A 431 -25.95 -24.90 -2.63
N PHE A 432 -25.66 -23.60 -2.73
CA PHE A 432 -26.01 -22.63 -1.70
C PHE A 432 -27.52 -22.49 -1.51
N SER A 433 -27.92 -22.43 -0.24
CA SER A 433 -29.25 -22.07 0.25
C SER A 433 -29.14 -20.87 1.19
N GLN A 434 -30.02 -19.89 1.02
CA GLN A 434 -30.07 -18.70 1.87
C GLN A 434 -30.29 -19.08 3.34
N PRO A 435 -29.35 -18.76 4.26
CA PRO A 435 -29.58 -18.96 5.69
C PRO A 435 -30.55 -17.92 6.25
N GLY A 436 -31.07 -18.19 7.45
CA GLY A 436 -31.85 -17.20 8.19
C GLY A 436 -31.01 -16.00 8.63
N ARG A 437 -31.67 -14.85 8.80
CA ARG A 437 -31.01 -13.61 9.21
C ARG A 437 -30.49 -13.65 10.65
N PRO A 438 -29.36 -12.98 10.92
CA PRO A 438 -28.92 -12.71 12.28
C PRO A 438 -29.86 -11.71 12.98
N ALA A 439 -29.83 -11.70 14.32
CA ALA A 439 -30.62 -10.78 15.14
C ALA A 439 -29.87 -10.41 16.43
N PHE A 440 -28.68 -9.81 16.30
CA PHE A 440 -27.76 -9.55 17.42
C PHE A 440 -28.34 -8.61 18.48
N SER A 441 -29.21 -7.67 18.11
CA SER A 441 -29.84 -6.75 19.06
C SER A 441 -30.72 -7.49 20.08
N ARG A 442 -31.38 -8.58 19.66
CA ARG A 442 -32.34 -9.37 20.47
C ARG A 442 -31.77 -10.67 21.03
N MET A 443 -30.55 -11.02 20.61
CA MET A 443 -29.89 -12.25 21.03
C MET A 443 -29.61 -12.26 22.55
N LYS A 444 -29.77 -13.43 23.19
CA LYS A 444 -29.44 -13.57 24.61
C LYS A 444 -27.93 -13.39 24.82
N VAL A 445 -27.57 -12.94 26.01
CA VAL A 445 -26.16 -12.66 26.36
C VAL A 445 -25.28 -13.91 26.21
N ASP A 446 -25.76 -15.09 26.62
CA ASP A 446 -25.01 -16.33 26.48
C ASP A 446 -24.82 -16.75 25.02
N ASP A 447 -25.86 -16.56 24.19
CA ASP A 447 -25.79 -16.82 22.75
C ASP A 447 -24.80 -15.87 22.05
N LEU A 448 -24.75 -14.59 22.47
CA LEU A 448 -23.75 -13.62 21.98
C LEU A 448 -22.32 -14.06 22.31
N VAL A 449 -22.07 -14.56 23.53
CA VAL A 449 -20.75 -15.11 23.89
C VAL A 449 -20.43 -16.33 23.02
N GLN A 450 -21.41 -17.21 22.80
CA GLN A 450 -21.24 -18.39 21.96
C GLN A 450 -20.89 -18.05 20.51
N CYS A 451 -21.37 -16.94 19.96
CA CYS A 451 -21.02 -16.47 18.61
C CYS A 451 -19.52 -16.19 18.42
N LEU A 452 -18.74 -15.93 19.49
CA LEU A 452 -17.27 -15.82 19.41
C LEU A 452 -16.60 -17.13 18.98
N THR A 453 -17.31 -18.26 19.05
CA THR A 453 -16.82 -19.59 18.64
C THR A 453 -17.17 -19.93 17.18
N HIS A 454 -17.94 -19.08 16.51
CA HIS A 454 -18.53 -19.35 15.20
C HIS A 454 -17.44 -19.55 14.13
N ALA A 455 -17.71 -20.40 13.13
CA ALA A 455 -16.74 -20.72 12.08
C ALA A 455 -16.48 -19.52 11.15
N ASP A 456 -17.48 -18.69 10.94
CA ASP A 456 -17.41 -17.46 10.14
C ASP A 456 -16.87 -16.28 10.96
N GLY A 457 -15.88 -15.57 10.42
CA GLY A 457 -15.29 -14.39 11.03
C GLY A 457 -16.26 -13.23 11.23
N TRP A 458 -17.26 -13.05 10.36
CA TRP A 458 -18.26 -11.99 10.50
C TRP A 458 -19.03 -12.12 11.83
N TRP A 459 -19.48 -13.32 12.16
CA TRP A 459 -20.22 -13.60 13.40
C TRP A 459 -19.37 -13.33 14.65
N ARG A 460 -18.08 -13.68 14.60
CA ARG A 460 -17.16 -13.44 15.72
C ARG A 460 -16.89 -11.95 15.92
N ASP A 461 -16.62 -11.22 14.84
CA ASP A 461 -16.35 -9.79 14.87
C ASP A 461 -17.59 -9.01 15.35
N MET A 462 -18.78 -9.38 14.87
CA MET A 462 -20.05 -8.78 15.30
C MET A 462 -20.37 -9.07 16.76
N ALA A 463 -20.19 -10.32 17.21
CA ALA A 463 -20.38 -10.69 18.61
C ALA A 463 -19.45 -9.88 19.53
N GLN A 464 -18.17 -9.81 19.19
CA GLN A 464 -17.19 -9.03 19.94
C GLN A 464 -17.58 -7.54 19.99
N MET A 465 -17.98 -6.96 18.85
CA MET A 465 -18.47 -5.58 18.80
C MET A 465 -19.68 -5.39 19.72
N HIS A 466 -20.71 -6.23 19.63
CA HIS A 466 -21.88 -6.11 20.49
C HIS A 466 -21.55 -6.29 21.98
N LEU A 467 -20.68 -7.23 22.35
CA LEU A 467 -20.27 -7.44 23.74
C LEU A 467 -19.54 -6.21 24.31
N VAL A 468 -18.57 -5.68 23.56
CA VAL A 468 -17.74 -4.54 23.97
C VAL A 468 -18.54 -3.23 23.98
N GLU A 469 -19.21 -2.92 22.87
CA GLU A 469 -19.87 -1.63 22.68
C GLU A 469 -21.17 -1.48 23.47
N ARG A 470 -21.83 -2.59 23.84
CA ARG A 470 -22.95 -2.59 24.82
C ARG A 470 -22.46 -2.75 26.26
N ASN A 471 -21.14 -2.79 26.50
CA ASN A 471 -20.49 -2.91 27.80
C ASN A 471 -21.06 -4.05 28.68
N LEU A 472 -21.22 -5.26 28.10
CA LEU A 472 -21.85 -6.41 28.75
C LEU A 472 -20.93 -7.10 29.75
N ARG A 473 -20.58 -6.40 30.84
CA ARG A 473 -19.61 -6.85 31.86
C ARG A 473 -20.01 -8.13 32.61
N SER A 474 -21.30 -8.49 32.63
CA SER A 474 -21.76 -9.75 33.20
C SER A 474 -21.14 -10.98 32.51
N THR A 475 -20.65 -10.83 31.28
CA THR A 475 -20.03 -11.91 30.50
C THR A 475 -18.57 -12.20 30.84
N ILE A 476 -17.90 -11.34 31.63
CA ILE A 476 -16.46 -11.45 31.90
C ILE A 476 -16.08 -12.83 32.44
N SER A 477 -16.88 -13.42 33.33
CA SER A 477 -16.59 -14.76 33.87
C SER A 477 -16.62 -15.84 32.78
N ALA A 478 -17.64 -15.84 31.92
CA ALA A 478 -17.76 -16.79 30.82
C ALA A 478 -16.65 -16.59 29.76
N LEU A 479 -16.29 -15.33 29.48
CA LEU A 479 -15.22 -14.99 28.57
C LEU A 479 -13.84 -15.42 29.10
N ARG A 480 -13.58 -15.33 30.41
CA ARG A 480 -12.35 -15.87 31.01
C ARG A 480 -12.26 -17.38 30.85
N GLU A 481 -13.34 -18.10 31.14
CA GLU A 481 -13.38 -19.55 30.94
C GLU A 481 -13.13 -19.91 29.46
N MET A 482 -13.77 -19.19 28.53
CA MET A 482 -13.53 -19.38 27.10
C MET A 482 -12.07 -19.09 26.72
N ALA A 483 -11.51 -17.95 27.15
CA ALA A 483 -10.15 -17.53 26.85
C ALA A 483 -9.09 -18.53 27.30
N LEU A 484 -9.35 -19.28 28.38
CA LEU A 484 -8.37 -20.18 28.99
C LEU A 484 -8.57 -21.66 28.62
N ARG A 485 -9.80 -22.07 28.27
CA ARG A 485 -10.15 -23.51 28.21
C ARG A 485 -10.86 -23.96 26.93
N HIS A 486 -11.36 -23.06 26.10
CA HIS A 486 -12.08 -23.46 24.89
C HIS A 486 -11.14 -24.20 23.92
N ASP A 487 -11.63 -25.22 23.21
CA ASP A 487 -10.83 -26.08 22.32
C ASP A 487 -10.23 -25.32 21.12
N ARG A 488 -11.03 -24.44 20.50
CA ARG A 488 -10.66 -23.61 19.35
C ARG A 488 -9.79 -22.40 19.73
N PRO A 489 -8.56 -22.27 19.19
CA PRO A 489 -7.71 -21.11 19.44
C PRO A 489 -8.32 -19.77 19.03
N LEU A 490 -9.13 -19.73 17.97
CA LEU A 490 -9.82 -18.51 17.55
C LEU A 490 -10.87 -18.04 18.55
N ALA A 491 -11.59 -18.97 19.21
CA ALA A 491 -12.52 -18.61 20.28
C ALA A 491 -11.76 -18.01 21.47
N ARG A 492 -10.65 -18.63 21.86
CA ARG A 492 -9.77 -18.10 22.93
C ARG A 492 -9.25 -16.71 22.60
N LEU A 493 -8.81 -16.50 21.35
CA LEU A 493 -8.33 -15.21 20.86
C LEU A 493 -9.40 -14.12 20.91
N HIS A 494 -10.60 -14.38 20.40
CA HIS A 494 -11.71 -13.42 20.46
C HIS A 494 -12.15 -13.14 21.90
N ALA A 495 -12.18 -14.15 22.77
CA ALA A 495 -12.49 -13.96 24.19
C ALA A 495 -11.48 -13.01 24.86
N LEU A 496 -10.17 -13.20 24.62
CA LEU A 496 -9.13 -12.30 25.14
C LEU A 496 -9.32 -10.85 24.66
N TRP A 497 -9.56 -10.62 23.37
CA TRP A 497 -9.77 -9.27 22.84
C TRP A 497 -11.10 -8.65 23.27
N THR A 498 -12.12 -9.47 23.54
CA THR A 498 -13.39 -9.01 24.12
C THR A 498 -13.18 -8.57 25.57
N LEU A 499 -12.39 -9.33 26.35
CA LEU A 499 -12.01 -8.95 27.72
C LEU A 499 -11.17 -7.67 27.75
N GLU A 500 -10.29 -7.44 26.78
CA GLU A 500 -9.59 -6.16 26.59
C GLU A 500 -10.58 -5.00 26.41
N GLY A 501 -11.53 -5.15 25.49
CA GLY A 501 -12.53 -4.13 25.21
C GLY A 501 -13.48 -3.85 26.38
N LEU A 502 -13.84 -4.87 27.15
CA LEU A 502 -14.66 -4.75 28.37
C LEU A 502 -13.88 -4.20 29.58
N ARG A 503 -12.55 -4.12 29.48
CA ARG A 503 -11.63 -3.78 30.57
C ARG A 503 -11.79 -4.72 31.74
N ASP A 504 -11.47 -5.99 31.51
CA ASP A 504 -11.39 -7.01 32.56
C ASP A 504 -10.67 -6.45 33.82
N PRO A 505 -11.30 -6.53 35.01
CA PRO A 505 -10.77 -5.89 36.22
C PRO A 505 -9.68 -6.70 36.94
N ASP A 506 -9.40 -7.93 36.50
CA ASP A 506 -8.42 -8.82 37.13
C ASP A 506 -7.60 -9.54 36.05
N PRO A 507 -6.70 -8.80 35.36
CA PRO A 507 -5.89 -9.36 34.28
C PRO A 507 -4.92 -10.45 34.74
N ALA A 508 -4.59 -10.55 36.03
CA ALA A 508 -3.75 -11.62 36.56
C ALA A 508 -4.35 -13.02 36.31
N ARG A 509 -5.68 -13.14 36.27
CA ARG A 509 -6.36 -14.40 35.92
C ARG A 509 -6.11 -14.86 34.49
N LEU A 510 -5.65 -13.97 33.61
CA LEU A 510 -5.38 -14.26 32.20
C LEU A 510 -3.92 -14.65 31.94
N LEU A 511 -3.04 -14.61 32.95
CA LEU A 511 -1.65 -15.06 32.84
C LEU A 511 -1.50 -16.47 32.25
N PRO A 512 -2.35 -17.48 32.55
CA PRO A 512 -2.22 -18.80 31.96
C PRO A 512 -2.31 -18.81 30.42
N ALA A 513 -2.93 -17.80 29.80
CA ALA A 513 -2.97 -17.66 28.34
C ALA A 513 -1.58 -17.43 27.70
N LEU A 514 -0.58 -16.99 28.48
CA LEU A 514 0.82 -16.89 28.03
C LEU A 514 1.45 -18.27 27.80
N ARG A 515 0.87 -19.33 28.37
CA ARG A 515 1.32 -20.73 28.23
C ARG A 515 0.39 -21.55 27.32
N ASP A 516 -0.46 -20.87 26.54
CA ASP A 516 -1.38 -21.51 25.61
C ASP A 516 -0.62 -22.32 24.53
N PRO A 517 -1.12 -23.48 24.09
CA PRO A 517 -0.51 -24.25 23.01
C PRO A 517 -0.41 -23.51 21.67
N SER A 518 -1.24 -22.49 21.46
CA SER A 518 -1.22 -21.65 20.27
C SER A 518 -0.37 -20.40 20.49
N THR A 519 0.71 -20.29 19.72
CA THR A 519 1.53 -19.07 19.65
C THR A 519 0.72 -17.79 19.36
N ARG A 520 -0.41 -17.93 18.66
CA ARG A 520 -1.27 -16.78 18.35
C ARG A 520 -2.07 -16.29 19.55
N VAL A 521 -2.46 -17.19 20.44
CA VAL A 521 -3.09 -16.85 21.73
C VAL A 521 -2.05 -16.24 22.68
N GLN A 522 -0.85 -16.84 22.75
CA GLN A 522 0.26 -16.30 23.55
C GLN A 522 0.62 -14.86 23.14
N THR A 523 0.73 -14.61 21.82
CA THR A 523 1.06 -13.27 21.31
C THR A 523 -0.04 -12.26 21.55
N ALA A 524 -1.32 -12.67 21.51
CA ALA A 524 -2.44 -11.81 21.90
C ALA A 524 -2.42 -11.48 23.40
N ALA A 525 -2.22 -12.48 24.26
CA ALA A 525 -2.11 -12.27 25.71
C ALA A 525 -0.98 -11.28 26.06
N LEU A 526 0.19 -11.39 25.43
CA LEU A 526 1.30 -10.42 25.59
C LEU A 526 0.92 -8.98 25.19
N ARG A 527 0.00 -8.80 24.24
CA ARG A 527 -0.48 -7.48 23.81
C ARG A 527 -1.55 -6.91 24.75
N ILE A 528 -2.39 -7.78 25.29
CA ILE A 528 -3.60 -7.42 26.05
C ILE A 528 -3.30 -7.17 27.53
N LEU A 529 -2.46 -8.01 28.15
CA LEU A 529 -2.18 -7.90 29.58
C LEU A 529 -1.61 -6.52 29.99
N PRO A 530 -0.66 -5.91 29.26
CA PRO A 530 -0.22 -4.55 29.55
C PRO A 530 -1.35 -3.51 29.42
N SER A 531 -2.21 -3.63 28.40
CA SER A 531 -3.29 -2.65 28.18
C SER A 531 -4.41 -2.74 29.21
N LEU A 532 -4.56 -3.89 29.86
CA LEU A 532 -5.43 -4.09 31.02
C LEU A 532 -4.79 -3.65 32.35
N GLY A 533 -3.53 -3.19 32.34
CA GLY A 533 -2.85 -2.68 33.53
C GLY A 533 -2.19 -3.75 34.39
N LEU A 534 -1.86 -4.93 33.85
CA LEU A 534 -1.04 -5.92 34.56
C LEU A 534 0.32 -5.30 34.93
N PRO A 535 0.82 -5.45 36.17
CA PRO A 535 2.12 -4.93 36.58
C PRO A 535 3.27 -5.40 35.70
N ALA A 536 4.15 -4.48 35.29
CA ALA A 536 5.28 -4.79 34.40
C ALA A 536 6.21 -5.87 34.97
N SER A 537 6.42 -5.89 36.28
CA SER A 537 7.25 -6.90 36.96
C SER A 537 6.67 -8.30 36.88
N GLU A 538 5.35 -8.43 36.96
CA GLU A 538 4.63 -9.71 36.89
C GLU A 538 4.67 -10.27 35.48
N LEU A 539 4.37 -9.43 34.47
CA LEU A 539 4.50 -9.83 33.08
C LEU A 539 5.94 -10.20 32.70
N ALA A 540 6.93 -9.46 33.24
CA ALA A 540 8.33 -9.76 33.00
C ALA A 540 8.76 -11.13 33.55
N ASN A 541 8.19 -11.58 34.69
CA ASN A 541 8.46 -12.92 35.22
C ASN A 541 7.99 -14.02 34.25
N GLU A 542 6.80 -13.86 33.68
CA GLU A 542 6.28 -14.81 32.68
C GLU A 542 7.08 -14.75 31.37
N MET A 543 7.47 -13.56 30.91
CA MET A 543 8.33 -13.44 29.73
C MET A 543 9.71 -14.07 29.94
N GLU A 544 10.29 -13.96 31.14
CA GLU A 544 11.53 -14.66 31.49
C GLU A 544 11.36 -16.18 31.39
N PHE A 545 10.28 -16.73 31.96
CA PHE A 545 9.98 -18.14 31.83
C PHE A 545 9.86 -18.57 30.35
N LEU A 546 9.13 -17.81 29.53
CA LEU A 546 9.00 -18.10 28.09
C LEU A 546 10.35 -18.04 27.37
N VAL A 547 11.21 -17.08 27.73
CA VAL A 547 12.54 -16.90 27.15
C VAL A 547 13.51 -18.03 27.54
N GLU A 548 13.41 -18.53 28.78
CA GLU A 548 14.18 -19.69 29.25
C GLU A 548 13.77 -20.99 28.54
N ASN A 549 12.54 -21.08 28.06
CA ASN A 549 12.01 -22.24 27.33
C ASN A 549 12.09 -22.07 25.80
N GLU A 550 13.05 -21.28 25.30
CA GLU A 550 13.35 -21.10 23.87
C GLU A 550 12.12 -20.84 22.97
N PRO A 551 11.54 -19.64 23.03
CA PRO A 551 10.29 -19.36 22.35
C PRO A 551 10.46 -19.40 20.83
N SER A 552 9.38 -19.75 20.10
CA SER A 552 9.34 -19.64 18.64
C SER A 552 9.66 -18.22 18.16
N ASP A 553 10.11 -18.05 16.91
CA ASP A 553 10.45 -16.72 16.37
C ASP A 553 9.30 -15.72 16.46
N GLN A 554 8.05 -16.17 16.25
CA GLN A 554 6.88 -15.31 16.37
C GLN A 554 6.65 -14.84 17.81
N LEU A 555 6.81 -15.74 18.79
CA LEU A 555 6.67 -15.39 20.20
C LEU A 555 7.84 -14.51 20.66
N ALA A 556 9.06 -14.86 20.29
CA ALA A 556 10.27 -14.08 20.56
C ALA A 556 10.15 -12.64 20.04
N PHE A 557 9.63 -12.48 18.83
CA PHE A 557 9.35 -11.17 18.23
C PHE A 557 8.33 -10.38 19.06
N GLN A 558 7.21 -10.99 19.42
CA GLN A 558 6.18 -10.32 20.23
C GLN A 558 6.69 -9.96 21.64
N ILE A 559 7.51 -10.80 22.27
CA ILE A 559 8.12 -10.49 23.57
C ILE A 559 8.99 -9.23 23.44
N GLN A 560 9.84 -9.13 22.40
CA GLN A 560 10.66 -7.93 22.16
C GLN A 560 9.80 -6.67 21.98
N LEU A 561 8.72 -6.76 21.21
CA LEU A 561 7.76 -5.67 21.07
C LEU A 561 7.12 -5.32 22.41
N THR A 562 6.79 -6.31 23.24
CA THR A 562 6.13 -6.09 24.53
C THR A 562 7.06 -5.39 25.52
N LEU A 563 8.35 -5.75 25.54
CA LEU A 563 9.36 -5.08 26.37
C LEU A 563 9.38 -3.56 26.14
N GLY A 564 9.23 -3.10 24.90
CA GLY A 564 9.20 -1.67 24.56
C GLY A 564 8.04 -0.88 25.17
N ASN A 565 7.00 -1.55 25.67
CA ASN A 565 5.84 -0.93 26.33
C ASN A 565 5.89 -1.02 27.86
N LEU A 566 6.86 -1.75 28.42
CA LEU A 566 6.94 -1.97 29.86
C LEU A 566 7.96 -1.06 30.50
N GLU A 567 7.62 -0.54 31.68
CA GLU A 567 8.57 0.10 32.57
C GLU A 567 9.31 -0.98 33.36
N LEU A 568 10.57 -1.20 33.01
CA LEU A 568 11.45 -2.21 33.61
C LEU A 568 12.85 -1.62 33.78
N PRO A 569 13.58 -2.03 34.85
CA PRO A 569 15.01 -1.76 34.99
C PRO A 569 15.79 -2.20 33.74
N ASP A 570 16.76 -1.37 33.34
CA ASP A 570 17.48 -1.54 32.09
C ASP A 570 18.33 -2.82 32.07
N ASP A 571 18.89 -3.24 33.20
CA ASP A 571 19.63 -4.50 33.34
C ASP A 571 18.75 -5.72 32.99
N ARG A 572 17.53 -5.75 33.54
CA ARG A 572 16.54 -6.81 33.29
C ARG A 572 16.07 -6.77 31.83
N ARG A 573 15.75 -5.58 31.32
CA ARG A 573 15.34 -5.36 29.93
C ARG A 573 16.41 -5.83 28.95
N PHE A 574 17.65 -5.40 29.12
CA PHE A 574 18.74 -5.70 28.21
C PHE A 574 19.11 -7.18 28.25
N LYS A 575 19.02 -7.84 29.42
CA LYS A 575 19.18 -9.29 29.53
C LYS A 575 18.17 -10.04 28.67
N LEU A 576 16.88 -9.74 28.82
CA LEU A 576 15.81 -10.37 28.04
C LEU A 576 15.95 -10.07 26.55
N LEU A 577 16.15 -8.79 26.20
CA LEU A 577 16.27 -8.35 24.81
C LEU A 577 17.46 -9.03 24.12
N ALA A 578 18.62 -9.11 24.76
CA ALA A 578 19.80 -9.76 24.18
C ALA A 578 19.57 -11.27 24.00
N LYS A 579 18.96 -11.96 24.96
CA LYS A 579 18.67 -13.40 24.85
C LYS A 579 17.71 -13.73 23.69
N LEU A 580 16.77 -12.83 23.41
CA LEU A 580 15.85 -12.94 22.29
C LEU A 580 16.49 -12.58 20.94
N LEU A 581 17.23 -11.46 20.91
CA LEU A 581 17.74 -10.84 19.70
C LEU A 581 19.00 -11.52 19.17
N LEU A 582 19.98 -11.83 20.01
CA LEU A 582 21.30 -12.29 19.55
C LEU A 582 21.24 -13.58 18.72
N PRO A 583 20.44 -14.62 19.10
CA PRO A 583 20.29 -15.82 18.26
C PRO A 583 19.58 -15.57 16.92
N ARG A 584 18.93 -14.40 16.77
CA ARG A 584 18.07 -14.04 15.65
C ARG A 584 18.48 -12.75 14.96
N VAL A 585 19.69 -12.26 15.25
CA VAL A 585 20.17 -10.93 14.84
C VAL A 585 20.29 -10.80 13.31
N GLN A 586 20.37 -11.92 12.59
CA GLN A 586 20.30 -12.00 11.13
C GLN A 586 18.95 -11.55 10.57
N MET A 587 17.85 -11.73 11.30
CA MET A 587 16.50 -11.39 10.87
C MET A 587 16.28 -9.87 10.97
N PRO A 588 16.01 -9.15 9.86
CA PRO A 588 15.83 -7.70 9.91
C PRO A 588 14.69 -7.27 10.83
N LEU A 589 13.59 -8.04 10.85
CA LEU A 589 12.42 -7.73 11.67
C LEU A 589 12.72 -7.81 13.18
N MET A 590 13.61 -8.72 13.61
CA MET A 590 14.05 -8.82 15.00
C MET A 590 14.90 -7.60 15.40
N ARG A 591 15.79 -7.15 14.52
CA ARG A 591 16.57 -5.92 14.75
C ARG A 591 15.68 -4.69 14.84
N ASP A 592 14.69 -4.57 13.96
CA ASP A 592 13.74 -3.44 13.96
C ASP A 592 12.84 -3.45 15.22
N ALA A 593 12.39 -4.62 15.70
CA ALA A 593 11.68 -4.72 16.97
C ALA A 593 12.54 -4.27 18.16
N ALA A 594 13.79 -4.73 18.22
CA ALA A 594 14.71 -4.31 19.26
C ALA A 594 14.90 -2.78 19.25
N LEU A 595 15.16 -2.18 18.09
CA LEU A 595 15.33 -0.73 17.96
C LEU A 595 14.08 0.05 18.33
N SER A 596 12.90 -0.44 17.95
CA SER A 596 11.63 0.15 18.36
C SER A 596 11.46 0.12 19.89
N SER A 597 11.89 -0.96 20.55
CA SER A 597 11.82 -1.12 22.01
C SER A 597 12.85 -0.32 22.82
N LEU A 598 13.87 0.24 22.15
CA LEU A 598 15.04 0.87 22.77
C LEU A 598 15.04 2.40 22.66
N ALA A 599 13.90 3.04 22.39
CA ALA A 599 13.81 4.48 22.25
C ALA A 599 14.50 5.22 23.41
N GLY A 600 15.58 5.95 23.11
CA GLY A 600 16.37 6.72 24.08
C GLY A 600 17.37 5.93 24.92
N ARG A 601 17.51 4.62 24.71
CA ARG A 601 18.40 3.68 25.42
C ARG A 601 19.40 2.99 24.49
N GLU A 602 19.55 3.48 23.27
CA GLU A 602 20.34 2.81 22.24
C GLU A 602 21.82 2.73 22.62
N LEU A 603 22.36 3.78 23.25
CA LEU A 603 23.75 3.81 23.73
C LEU A 603 23.97 2.85 24.91
N ASP A 604 23.07 2.86 25.89
CA ASP A 604 23.17 1.97 27.06
C ASP A 604 23.11 0.49 26.64
N PHE A 605 22.31 0.19 25.60
CA PHE A 605 22.27 -1.14 25.02
C PHE A 605 23.55 -1.49 24.24
N ILE A 606 24.15 -0.54 23.51
CA ILE A 606 25.50 -0.74 22.95
C ILE A 606 26.49 -1.05 24.08
N ASP A 607 26.47 -0.28 25.17
CA ASP A 607 27.37 -0.47 26.31
C ASP A 607 27.16 -1.83 26.99
N TYR A 608 25.91 -2.31 27.06
CA TYR A 608 25.57 -3.65 27.52
C TYR A 608 26.11 -4.74 26.58
N LEU A 609 25.96 -4.58 25.27
CA LEU A 609 26.42 -5.57 24.28
C LEU A 609 27.93 -5.59 24.11
N TRP A 610 28.60 -4.44 24.19
CA TRP A 610 30.02 -4.28 23.85
C TRP A 610 30.95 -5.33 24.49
N PRO A 611 30.92 -5.60 25.82
CA PRO A 611 31.78 -6.59 26.44
C PRO A 611 31.38 -8.05 26.13
N ARG A 612 30.20 -8.27 25.54
CA ARG A 612 29.64 -9.60 25.19
C ARG A 612 29.88 -9.97 23.72
N LEU A 613 30.41 -9.06 22.92
CA LEU A 613 30.72 -9.29 21.50
C LEU A 613 32.21 -9.57 21.34
N ASP A 614 32.53 -10.70 20.71
CA ASP A 614 33.90 -11.06 20.36
C ASP A 614 34.47 -10.08 19.30
N PRO A 615 35.57 -9.35 19.61
CA PRO A 615 36.23 -8.48 18.64
C PRO A 615 36.81 -9.21 17.43
N GLU A 616 37.13 -10.50 17.54
CA GLU A 616 37.81 -11.27 16.50
C GLU A 616 36.82 -12.00 15.59
N THR A 617 35.66 -12.43 16.13
CA THR A 617 34.64 -13.17 15.37
C THR A 617 33.47 -12.28 14.96
N LYS A 618 33.38 -11.98 13.67
CA LYS A 618 32.25 -11.23 13.09
C LYS A 618 31.02 -12.12 12.90
N GLN A 619 30.02 -11.97 13.78
CA GLN A 619 28.74 -12.65 13.64
C GLN A 619 27.88 -12.03 12.53
N THR A 620 27.31 -12.86 11.65
CA THR A 620 26.37 -12.43 10.61
C THR A 620 25.15 -11.74 11.24
N GLY A 621 24.80 -10.54 10.77
CA GLY A 621 23.67 -9.76 11.31
C GLY A 621 24.08 -8.70 12.33
N MET A 622 25.10 -8.95 13.15
CA MET A 622 25.53 -8.05 14.23
C MET A 622 26.02 -6.67 13.76
N PRO A 623 26.80 -6.56 12.66
CA PRO A 623 27.16 -5.26 12.11
C PRO A 623 25.94 -4.39 11.79
N PHE A 624 24.89 -4.97 11.21
CA PHE A 624 23.67 -4.22 10.87
C PHE A 624 22.91 -3.74 12.10
N LEU A 625 22.97 -4.48 13.21
CA LEU A 625 22.41 -4.04 14.50
C LEU A 625 23.19 -2.83 15.04
N LEU A 626 24.53 -2.92 15.12
CA LEU A 626 25.37 -1.82 15.59
C LEU A 626 25.26 -0.58 14.70
N GLU A 627 25.23 -0.76 13.37
CA GLU A 627 24.97 0.31 12.41
C GLU A 627 23.64 1.01 12.71
N SER A 628 22.59 0.22 12.94
CA SER A 628 21.24 0.76 13.16
C SER A 628 21.08 1.45 14.52
N LEU A 629 21.72 0.94 15.58
CA LEU A 629 21.77 1.59 16.91
C LEU A 629 22.55 2.90 16.83
N SER A 630 23.75 2.88 16.23
CA SER A 630 24.59 4.07 16.05
C SER A 630 23.88 5.15 15.25
N ARG A 631 23.17 4.73 14.20
CA ARG A 631 22.31 5.59 13.39
C ARG A 631 21.21 6.27 14.20
N ALA A 632 20.54 5.53 15.08
CA ALA A 632 19.51 6.09 15.97
C ALA A 632 20.11 7.10 16.98
N ILE A 633 21.26 6.79 17.58
CA ILE A 633 21.98 7.70 18.50
C ILE A 633 22.32 9.01 17.80
N VAL A 634 22.88 8.94 16.59
CA VAL A 634 23.23 10.12 15.79
C VAL A 634 21.98 10.92 15.41
N LYS A 635 20.91 10.25 14.96
CA LYS A 635 19.64 10.91 14.60
C LYS A 635 18.99 11.62 15.79
N SER A 636 19.23 11.14 17.02
CA SER A 636 18.78 11.81 18.25
C SER A 636 19.40 13.19 18.47
N ARG A 637 20.58 13.44 17.89
CA ARG A 637 21.37 14.68 18.04
C ARG A 637 21.75 15.05 19.48
N LYS A 638 21.64 14.12 20.43
CA LYS A 638 22.10 14.34 21.81
C LYS A 638 23.63 14.31 21.85
N THR A 639 24.26 15.49 21.98
CA THR A 639 25.73 15.63 21.98
C THR A 639 26.39 14.69 22.98
N ALA A 640 25.90 14.62 24.23
CA ALA A 640 26.50 13.77 25.27
C ALA A 640 26.54 12.28 24.87
N SER A 641 25.43 11.74 24.32
CA SER A 641 25.36 10.35 23.87
C SER A 641 26.28 10.08 22.68
N ILE A 642 26.37 11.04 21.74
CA ILE A 642 27.24 10.93 20.58
C ILE A 642 28.72 10.96 21.01
N GLU A 643 29.10 11.87 21.91
CA GLU A 643 30.47 11.93 22.43
C GLU A 643 30.86 10.68 23.21
N GLN A 644 29.95 10.13 24.01
CA GLN A 644 30.19 8.87 24.72
C GLN A 644 30.36 7.70 23.75
N LEU A 645 29.53 7.61 22.71
CA LEU A 645 29.69 6.63 21.64
C LEU A 645 31.05 6.78 20.95
N LEU A 646 31.48 8.01 20.63
CA LEU A 646 32.76 8.29 19.99
C LEU A 646 33.95 7.95 20.90
N ARG A 647 33.87 8.27 22.20
CA ARG A 647 34.90 7.88 23.19
C ARG A 647 35.10 6.37 23.26
N ARG A 648 34.04 5.57 23.06
CA ARG A 648 34.16 4.10 22.99
C ARG A 648 35.05 3.62 21.83
N LEU A 649 35.14 4.41 20.76
CA LEU A 649 35.86 4.06 19.54
C LEU A 649 37.34 4.50 19.55
N SER A 650 37.83 5.14 20.62
CA SER A 650 39.11 5.86 20.64
C SER A 650 40.36 5.03 20.97
N SER A 651 40.29 3.70 21.10
CA SER A 651 41.49 2.88 21.31
C SER A 651 42.13 2.46 19.98
N GLU A 652 43.47 2.46 19.90
CA GLU A 652 44.30 2.16 18.71
C GLU A 652 43.99 0.82 17.98
N ALA A 653 43.15 -0.05 18.56
CA ALA A 653 42.61 -1.27 17.96
C ALA A 653 41.50 -1.06 16.89
N ALA A 654 41.08 0.18 16.62
CA ALA A 654 39.93 0.49 15.75
C ALA A 654 40.08 0.06 14.27
N ALA A 655 41.28 -0.29 13.81
CA ALA A 655 41.51 -0.72 12.43
C ALA A 655 41.15 -2.19 12.17
N THR A 656 41.20 -3.05 13.20
CA THR A 656 40.91 -4.50 13.11
C THR A 656 39.60 -4.90 13.80
N ASP A 657 39.05 -4.04 14.67
CA ASP A 657 37.78 -4.26 15.35
C ASP A 657 36.57 -4.02 14.41
N TRP A 658 35.90 -5.10 14.01
CA TRP A 658 34.72 -5.02 13.14
C TRP A 658 33.54 -4.26 13.79
N ARG A 659 33.46 -4.19 15.13
CA ARG A 659 32.41 -3.48 15.87
C ARG A 659 32.57 -1.98 15.69
N ALA A 660 33.80 -1.48 15.82
CA ALA A 660 34.12 -0.07 15.59
C ALA A 660 33.80 0.33 14.14
N ALA A 661 34.16 -0.50 13.17
CA ALA A 661 33.84 -0.27 11.76
C ALA A 661 32.31 -0.21 11.51
N ALA A 662 31.52 -1.10 12.14
CA ALA A 662 30.06 -1.08 12.03
C ALA A 662 29.44 0.19 12.65
N VAL A 663 29.93 0.63 13.81
CA VAL A 663 29.48 1.88 14.43
C VAL A 663 29.78 3.07 13.52
N PHE A 664 31.02 3.20 13.05
CA PHE A 664 31.41 4.28 12.14
C PHE A 664 30.61 4.26 10.82
N SER A 665 30.35 3.08 10.26
CA SER A 665 29.47 2.90 9.09
C SER A 665 28.06 3.46 9.37
N GLY A 666 27.46 3.11 10.51
CA GLY A 666 26.15 3.60 10.91
C GLY A 666 26.09 5.13 11.08
N ILE A 667 27.14 5.74 11.62
CA ILE A 667 27.26 7.20 11.73
C ILE A 667 27.40 7.83 10.33
N ALA A 668 28.26 7.27 9.47
CA ALA A 668 28.57 7.81 8.15
C ALA A 668 27.38 7.74 7.17
N ILE A 669 26.55 6.69 7.23
CA ILE A 669 25.36 6.52 6.36
C ILE A 669 24.29 7.60 6.61
N HIS A 670 24.29 8.27 7.77
CA HIS A 670 23.26 9.25 8.16
C HIS A 670 23.78 10.63 8.54
N ALA A 671 25.05 10.93 8.25
CA ALA A 671 25.45 12.31 8.01
C ALA A 671 24.51 12.86 6.90
N PRO A 672 23.57 13.77 7.24
CA PRO A 672 22.43 14.11 6.41
C PRO A 672 22.88 14.64 5.05
N ALA A 673 21.96 14.57 4.09
CA ALA A 673 21.90 15.57 3.03
C ALA A 673 21.76 16.97 3.68
N LEU A 674 22.90 17.63 3.92
CA LEU A 674 23.23 19.07 3.93
C LEU A 674 22.23 20.13 4.48
N THR A 675 21.14 19.76 5.17
CA THR A 675 20.01 20.66 5.48
C THR A 675 19.91 21.10 6.95
N ARG A 676 20.72 20.53 7.86
CA ARG A 676 20.70 20.86 9.30
C ARG A 676 22.07 21.32 9.79
N LYS A 677 22.09 22.18 10.82
CA LYS A 677 23.34 22.61 11.48
C LYS A 677 24.11 21.38 12.00
N PRO A 678 25.46 21.40 11.95
CA PRO A 678 26.26 20.32 12.52
C PRO A 678 26.04 20.19 14.03
N VAL A 679 26.23 18.98 14.57
CA VAL A 679 26.24 18.74 16.01
C VAL A 679 27.59 19.20 16.54
N ARG A 680 27.60 20.07 17.55
CA ARG A 680 28.84 20.54 18.18
C ARG A 680 29.32 19.52 19.19
N LEU A 681 30.56 19.09 19.04
CA LEU A 681 31.32 18.23 19.95
C LEU A 681 32.34 19.08 20.71
N ALA A 682 32.71 18.64 21.92
CA ALA A 682 33.72 19.29 22.75
C ALA A 682 35.14 19.15 22.19
N GLN A 683 35.42 18.06 21.47
CA GLN A 683 36.75 17.74 20.94
C GLN A 683 36.66 17.00 19.60
N GLU A 684 37.81 16.88 18.93
CA GLU A 684 37.95 16.13 17.68
C GLU A 684 37.57 14.64 17.87
N PRO A 685 36.67 14.09 17.02
CA PRO A 685 36.28 12.68 17.11
C PRO A 685 37.45 11.75 16.72
N PRO A 686 37.64 10.60 17.38
CA PRO A 686 38.71 9.66 17.02
C PRO A 686 38.49 9.05 15.64
N ALA A 687 39.59 8.72 14.94
CA ALA A 687 39.60 8.03 13.64
C ALA A 687 38.73 8.67 12.52
N TRP A 688 38.36 9.94 12.65
CA TRP A 688 37.42 10.60 11.74
C TRP A 688 37.91 10.73 10.30
N LYS A 689 39.23 10.86 10.11
CA LYS A 689 39.87 10.97 8.78
C LYS A 689 39.66 9.71 7.92
N THR A 690 39.42 8.56 8.55
CA THR A 690 39.10 7.29 7.87
C THR A 690 37.67 7.27 7.32
N TYR A 691 36.77 8.12 7.86
CA TYR A 691 35.35 8.14 7.54
C TYR A 691 34.91 9.56 7.13
N SER A 692 35.16 9.91 5.87
CA SER A 692 35.06 11.25 5.25
C SER A 692 33.66 11.89 5.18
N ARG A 693 32.68 11.42 5.95
CA ARG A 693 31.36 12.04 6.11
C ARG A 693 31.11 12.60 7.50
N LEU A 694 31.96 12.26 8.47
CA LEU A 694 31.87 12.76 9.84
C LEU A 694 32.18 14.25 9.93
N ASP A 695 33.08 14.72 9.05
CA ASP A 695 33.48 16.11 8.86
C ASP A 695 32.31 17.02 8.44
N LEU A 696 31.29 16.48 7.76
CA LEU A 696 30.09 17.20 7.34
C LEU A 696 29.04 17.33 8.45
N TYR A 697 29.10 16.45 9.46
CA TYR A 697 28.04 16.35 10.47
C TYR A 697 28.42 16.94 11.82
N PHE A 698 29.71 16.90 12.17
CA PHE A 698 30.21 17.34 13.46
C PHE A 698 31.06 18.61 13.36
N ALA A 699 30.89 19.51 14.32
CA ALA A 699 31.75 20.67 14.52
C ALA A 699 32.46 20.55 15.87
N TRP A 700 33.72 20.94 15.98
CA TRP A 700 34.50 20.95 17.22
C TRP A 700 35.50 22.11 17.23
N PRO A 701 36.16 22.43 18.36
CA PRO A 701 37.17 23.48 18.38
C PRO A 701 38.25 23.25 17.31
N GLY A 702 38.47 24.24 16.43
CA GLY A 702 39.42 24.13 15.31
C GLY A 702 38.86 23.48 14.04
N HIS A 703 37.65 22.90 14.08
CA HIS A 703 36.96 22.34 12.91
C HIS A 703 35.50 22.76 12.88
N ASN A 704 35.18 23.71 12.02
CA ASN A 704 33.81 23.96 11.63
C ASN A 704 33.66 23.36 10.23
N PRO A 705 32.73 22.41 10.00
CA PRO A 705 32.42 21.95 8.66
C PRO A 705 32.26 23.19 7.79
N ALA A 706 32.98 23.26 6.66
CA ALA A 706 32.84 24.37 5.74
C ALA A 706 31.34 24.62 5.57
N SER A 707 30.91 25.85 5.85
CA SER A 707 29.52 26.27 5.70
C SER A 707 28.98 25.62 4.46
N ILE A 708 27.91 24.84 4.64
CA ILE A 708 26.99 24.34 3.62
C ILE A 708 27.27 25.11 2.34
N VAL A 709 27.86 24.47 1.32
CA VAL A 709 27.74 25.04 -0.03
C VAL A 709 26.24 25.27 -0.16
N PRO A 710 25.76 26.53 -0.19
CA PRO A 710 24.34 26.77 -0.36
C PRO A 710 23.99 25.95 -1.58
N VAL A 711 22.97 25.07 -1.50
CA VAL A 711 22.48 24.25 -2.63
C VAL A 711 22.77 25.05 -3.88
N ASN A 712 23.82 24.66 -4.62
CA ASN A 712 24.54 25.59 -5.48
C ASN A 712 23.52 26.04 -6.51
N LYS A 713 22.89 27.23 -6.33
CA LYS A 713 21.46 27.49 -6.69
C LYS A 713 21.14 26.69 -7.92
N VAL A 714 20.61 25.48 -7.73
CA VAL A 714 20.57 24.52 -8.82
C VAL A 714 19.71 25.18 -9.85
N ARG A 715 20.29 25.52 -11.02
CA ARG A 715 19.56 26.27 -12.03
C ARG A 715 18.19 25.61 -12.19
N PRO A 716 17.08 26.34 -12.00
CA PRO A 716 15.75 25.81 -12.23
C PRO A 716 15.72 25.14 -13.59
N LEU A 717 15.07 23.98 -13.65
CA LEU A 717 14.88 23.29 -14.92
C LEU A 717 14.17 24.24 -15.88
N THR A 718 14.66 24.30 -17.13
CA THR A 718 13.85 24.89 -18.20
C THR A 718 12.58 24.06 -18.38
N VAL A 719 11.55 24.59 -19.05
CA VAL A 719 10.31 23.85 -19.34
C VAL A 719 10.61 22.46 -19.95
N LYS A 720 11.48 22.40 -20.96
CA LYS A 720 11.89 21.13 -21.60
C LYS A 720 12.63 20.18 -20.64
N GLU A 721 13.46 20.70 -19.75
CA GLU A 721 14.14 19.87 -18.74
C GLU A 721 13.20 19.43 -17.62
N GLY A 722 12.17 20.22 -17.31
CA GLY A 722 11.10 19.88 -16.37
C GLY A 722 10.21 18.76 -16.92
N GLU A 723 9.86 18.81 -18.22
CA GLU A 723 9.20 17.71 -18.93
C GLU A 723 10.05 16.44 -18.92
N LEU A 724 11.36 16.59 -19.20
CA LEU A 724 12.32 15.49 -19.20
C LEU A 724 12.47 14.87 -17.79
N PHE A 725 12.49 15.70 -16.76
CA PHE A 725 12.52 15.28 -15.36
C PHE A 725 11.25 14.53 -14.95
N ALA A 726 10.07 15.05 -15.31
CA ALA A 726 8.78 14.41 -15.04
C ALA A 726 8.67 13.05 -15.74
N ARG A 727 9.10 12.96 -17.01
CA ARG A 727 9.23 11.68 -17.73
C ARG A 727 10.22 10.76 -17.04
N GLY A 728 11.35 11.29 -16.58
CA GLY A 728 12.39 10.54 -15.89
C GLY A 728 11.91 9.88 -14.60
N ARG A 729 11.06 10.57 -13.84
CA ARG A 729 10.37 10.00 -12.67
C ARG A 729 9.56 8.77 -13.04
N GLN A 730 8.83 8.80 -14.15
CA GLN A 730 8.01 7.67 -14.58
C GLN A 730 8.88 6.47 -15.03
N VAL A 731 9.97 6.74 -15.74
CA VAL A 731 10.95 5.70 -16.11
C VAL A 731 11.57 5.09 -14.85
N TYR A 732 11.93 5.92 -13.87
CA TYR A 732 12.50 5.48 -12.59
C TYR A 732 11.55 4.53 -11.84
N LEU A 733 10.29 4.92 -11.71
CA LEU A 733 9.25 4.13 -11.04
C LEU A 733 8.98 2.79 -11.73
N THR A 734 9.34 2.65 -13.00
CA THR A 734 9.11 1.42 -13.76
C THR A 734 10.35 0.52 -13.80
N ALA A 735 11.54 1.11 -13.94
CA ALA A 735 12.76 0.36 -14.25
C ALA A 735 13.80 0.32 -13.12
N CYS A 736 13.73 1.25 -12.15
CA CYS A 736 14.80 1.43 -11.17
C CYS A 736 14.34 1.26 -9.72
N VAL A 737 13.06 1.56 -9.45
CA VAL A 737 12.52 1.61 -8.07
C VAL A 737 12.62 0.28 -7.33
N ALA A 738 12.47 -0.84 -8.05
CA ALA A 738 12.49 -2.18 -7.45
C ALA A 738 13.83 -2.51 -6.78
N CYS A 739 14.93 -1.89 -7.21
CA CYS A 739 16.25 -2.10 -6.63
C CYS A 739 16.75 -0.89 -5.83
N HIS A 740 16.40 0.34 -6.24
CA HIS A 740 16.93 1.55 -5.61
C HIS A 740 15.97 2.24 -4.63
N GLY A 741 14.74 1.74 -4.49
CA GLY A 741 13.72 2.29 -3.59
C GLY A 741 13.05 3.56 -4.11
N VAL A 742 11.87 3.90 -3.61
CA VAL A 742 11.13 5.11 -4.02
C VAL A 742 11.90 6.41 -3.75
N ASN A 743 12.76 6.41 -2.74
CA ASN A 743 13.56 7.55 -2.32
C ASN A 743 15.02 7.51 -2.81
N GLY A 744 15.37 6.56 -3.69
CA GLY A 744 16.74 6.42 -4.18
C GLY A 744 17.76 6.04 -3.10
N GLU A 745 17.33 5.59 -1.93
CA GLU A 745 18.20 5.21 -0.80
C GLU A 745 18.92 3.85 -1.02
N GLY A 746 18.58 3.14 -2.10
CA GLY A 746 19.01 1.76 -2.29
C GLY A 746 18.12 0.78 -1.54
N MET A 747 18.17 -0.50 -1.92
CA MET A 747 17.57 -1.59 -1.15
C MET A 747 18.65 -2.59 -0.79
N ASN A 748 18.67 -2.99 0.48
CA ASN A 748 19.59 -4.01 0.98
C ASN A 748 19.46 -5.30 0.14
N LEU A 749 20.59 -5.94 -0.15
CA LEU A 749 20.73 -7.13 -1.01
C LEU A 749 20.42 -6.90 -2.50
N LEU A 750 20.04 -5.69 -2.90
CA LEU A 750 19.71 -5.36 -4.27
C LEU A 750 20.67 -4.34 -4.87
N ALA A 751 20.67 -3.09 -4.41
CA ALA A 751 21.45 -2.02 -5.05
C ALA A 751 21.84 -0.88 -4.09
N PRO A 752 22.95 -0.17 -4.37
CA PRO A 752 23.40 0.96 -3.55
C PRO A 752 22.51 2.21 -3.71
N PRO A 753 22.65 3.22 -2.82
CA PRO A 753 21.93 4.48 -2.92
C PRO A 753 22.30 5.29 -4.17
N LEU A 754 21.28 5.93 -4.76
CA LEU A 754 21.37 6.97 -5.78
C LEU A 754 21.22 8.37 -5.16
N ALA A 755 20.46 8.49 -4.07
CA ALA A 755 20.29 9.73 -3.32
C ALA A 755 21.63 10.16 -2.69
N GLY A 756 22.06 11.40 -2.94
CA GLY A 756 23.33 11.94 -2.43
C GLY A 756 24.58 11.20 -2.91
N SER A 757 24.46 10.39 -3.98
CA SER A 757 25.54 9.57 -4.51
C SER A 757 26.55 10.42 -5.29
N ASP A 758 27.84 10.25 -5.00
CA ASP A 758 28.96 10.81 -5.77
C ASP A 758 29.04 10.29 -7.20
N TRP A 759 28.45 9.12 -7.48
CA TRP A 759 28.27 8.62 -8.84
C TRP A 759 27.19 9.40 -9.59
N VAL A 760 26.05 9.62 -8.94
CA VAL A 760 24.91 10.35 -9.53
C VAL A 760 25.25 11.83 -9.71
N ASN A 761 25.92 12.45 -8.74
CA ASN A 761 26.34 13.85 -8.82
C ASN A 761 27.63 14.07 -9.63
N GLY A 762 28.38 12.99 -9.88
CA GLY A 762 29.62 13.02 -10.63
C GLY A 762 29.44 13.05 -12.15
N SER A 763 30.35 12.37 -12.85
CA SER A 763 30.43 12.40 -14.31
C SER A 763 29.21 11.77 -14.98
N GLU A 764 28.52 12.53 -15.83
CA GLU A 764 27.43 12.01 -16.67
C GLU A 764 27.86 10.83 -17.54
N LYS A 765 29.12 10.84 -18.01
CA LYS A 765 29.69 9.80 -18.88
C LYS A 765 29.69 8.44 -18.19
N ARG A 766 29.97 8.41 -16.88
CA ARG A 766 29.99 7.18 -16.07
C ARG A 766 28.58 6.62 -15.94
N LEU A 767 27.61 7.44 -15.58
CA LEU A 767 26.21 7.04 -15.40
C LEU A 767 25.57 6.51 -16.68
N VAL A 768 25.78 7.21 -17.79
CA VAL A 768 25.24 6.79 -19.10
C VAL A 768 25.77 5.40 -19.49
N ARG A 769 27.06 5.13 -19.26
CA ARG A 769 27.69 3.84 -19.56
C ARG A 769 27.18 2.70 -18.69
N VAL A 770 26.92 2.96 -17.41
CA VAL A 770 26.32 1.98 -16.48
C VAL A 770 24.95 1.55 -16.98
N LEU A 771 24.09 2.48 -17.43
CA LEU A 771 22.77 2.11 -17.92
C LEU A 771 22.81 1.27 -19.21
N PHE A 772 23.79 1.49 -20.08
CA PHE A 772 23.90 0.75 -21.34
C PHE A 772 24.46 -0.67 -21.19
N HIS A 773 25.46 -0.87 -20.35
CA HIS A 773 26.21 -2.14 -20.32
C HIS A 773 26.13 -2.85 -18.97
N GLY A 774 25.55 -2.20 -17.96
CA GLY A 774 25.54 -2.70 -16.59
C GLY A 774 26.83 -2.38 -15.83
N LEU A 775 26.86 -2.80 -14.57
CA LEU A 775 27.98 -2.64 -13.67
C LEU A 775 28.17 -3.95 -12.88
N THR A 776 29.40 -4.43 -12.76
CA THR A 776 29.73 -5.66 -12.01
C THR A 776 30.89 -5.43 -11.05
N GLY A 777 30.91 -6.23 -9.98
CA GLY A 777 31.93 -6.18 -8.94
C GLY A 777 31.58 -5.21 -7.80
N PRO A 778 32.49 -5.06 -6.82
CA PRO A 778 32.29 -4.10 -5.74
C PRO A 778 32.29 -2.67 -6.30
N ILE A 779 31.46 -1.81 -5.72
CA ILE A 779 31.42 -0.39 -6.03
C ILE A 779 31.52 0.43 -4.75
N THR A 780 32.35 1.47 -4.77
CA THR A 780 32.44 2.43 -3.67
C THR A 780 31.53 3.62 -3.96
N VAL A 781 30.41 3.75 -3.24
CA VAL A 781 29.50 4.89 -3.32
C VAL A 781 29.68 5.74 -2.08
N SER A 782 30.22 6.94 -2.27
CA SER A 782 30.36 7.98 -1.25
C SER A 782 31.08 7.50 0.01
N GLY A 783 32.22 6.83 -0.21
CA GLY A 783 33.10 6.29 0.84
C GLY A 783 32.72 4.89 1.33
N LYS A 784 31.49 4.41 1.09
CA LYS A 784 31.07 3.05 1.46
C LYS A 784 31.27 2.08 0.30
N ARG A 785 31.99 0.98 0.54
CA ARG A 785 32.17 -0.12 -0.42
C ARG A 785 30.98 -1.07 -0.33
N TYR A 786 30.27 -1.25 -1.43
CA TYR A 786 29.17 -2.21 -1.60
C TYR A 786 29.68 -3.41 -2.39
N ALA A 787 29.45 -4.63 -1.89
CA ALA A 787 29.87 -5.88 -2.52
C ALA A 787 28.88 -7.01 -2.21
N SER A 788 28.86 -8.08 -3.00
CA SER A 788 28.08 -9.28 -2.67
C SER A 788 28.48 -9.86 -1.30
N PRO A 789 27.54 -10.27 -0.42
CA PRO A 789 26.10 -10.38 -0.65
C PRO A 789 25.27 -9.11 -0.32
N GLU A 790 25.89 -8.00 0.09
CA GLU A 790 25.20 -6.76 0.51
C GLU A 790 24.35 -6.14 -0.60
N ILE A 791 24.76 -6.33 -1.86
CA ILE A 791 24.05 -5.96 -3.08
C ILE A 791 24.18 -7.08 -4.11
N GLN A 792 23.37 -7.04 -5.18
CA GLN A 792 23.55 -7.95 -6.31
C GLN A 792 24.96 -7.78 -6.92
N PRO A 793 25.65 -8.89 -7.28
CA PRO A 793 27.02 -8.84 -7.80
C PRO A 793 27.14 -8.12 -9.15
N THR A 794 26.03 -8.04 -9.89
CA THR A 794 25.96 -7.38 -11.20
C THR A 794 24.62 -6.66 -11.35
N MET A 795 24.67 -5.38 -11.68
CA MET A 795 23.55 -4.65 -12.28
C MET A 795 23.54 -4.94 -13.78
N ALA A 796 22.49 -5.60 -14.25
CA ALA A 796 22.31 -5.87 -15.68
C ALA A 796 22.10 -4.57 -16.48
N PRO A 797 22.52 -4.52 -17.76
CA PRO A 797 22.18 -3.41 -18.65
C PRO A 797 20.68 -3.24 -18.79
N LEU A 798 20.19 -2.01 -18.77
CA LEU A 798 18.78 -1.69 -18.99
C LEU A 798 18.50 -1.52 -20.49
N ALA A 799 18.65 -2.62 -21.25
CA ALA A 799 18.54 -2.63 -22.71
C ALA A 799 17.16 -2.20 -23.25
N VAL A 800 16.12 -2.24 -22.40
CA VAL A 800 14.77 -1.76 -22.70
C VAL A 800 14.69 -0.23 -22.85
N LEU A 801 15.63 0.52 -22.26
CA LEU A 801 15.58 1.98 -22.28
C LEU A 801 16.22 2.55 -23.57
N ASN A 802 15.43 3.34 -24.29
CA ASN A 802 15.91 4.12 -25.45
C ASN A 802 16.69 5.38 -24.99
N ASN A 803 17.29 6.11 -25.94
CA ASN A 803 18.08 7.31 -25.63
C ASN A 803 17.26 8.41 -24.89
N PRO A 804 16.04 8.76 -25.32
CA PRO A 804 15.17 9.67 -24.58
C PRO A 804 14.90 9.23 -23.14
N ASP A 805 14.59 7.95 -22.90
CA ASP A 805 14.26 7.44 -21.58
C ASP A 805 15.47 7.42 -20.64
N ILE A 806 16.66 7.15 -21.18
CA ILE A 806 17.93 7.23 -20.45
C ILE A 806 18.24 8.68 -20.08
N ALA A 807 18.08 9.63 -21.02
CA ALA A 807 18.25 11.05 -20.74
C ALA A 807 17.26 11.53 -19.66
N ALA A 808 16.01 11.06 -19.74
CA ALA A 808 14.95 11.36 -18.78
C ALA A 808 15.28 10.83 -17.39
N VAL A 809 15.50 9.53 -17.24
CA VAL A 809 15.74 8.91 -15.92
C VAL A 809 17.02 9.44 -15.28
N LEU A 810 18.07 9.68 -16.06
CA LEU A 810 19.30 10.27 -15.56
C LEU A 810 19.11 11.72 -15.12
N THR A 811 18.31 12.50 -15.84
CA THR A 811 17.93 13.87 -15.43
C THR A 811 17.16 13.85 -14.12
N TYR A 812 16.21 12.93 -13.97
CA TYR A 812 15.44 12.77 -12.73
C TYR A 812 16.34 12.43 -11.54
N ILE A 813 17.10 11.34 -11.61
CA ILE A 813 17.94 10.94 -10.47
C ILE A 813 19.00 11.98 -10.11
N ARG A 814 19.46 12.80 -11.08
CA ARG A 814 20.44 13.88 -10.86
C ARG A 814 19.85 15.13 -10.23
N ARG A 815 18.52 15.26 -10.21
CA ARG A 815 17.78 16.43 -9.76
C ARG A 815 16.80 16.15 -8.61
N GLU A 816 16.61 14.88 -8.27
CA GLU A 816 15.79 14.40 -7.15
C GLU A 816 16.66 14.12 -5.91
N TRP A 817 16.05 14.07 -4.71
CA TRP A 817 16.73 13.72 -3.44
C TRP A 817 17.94 14.59 -3.09
N ASN A 818 17.84 15.89 -3.38
CA ASN A 818 18.92 16.88 -3.20
C ASN A 818 20.19 16.60 -4.03
N ASN A 819 20.10 15.76 -5.07
CA ASN A 819 21.16 15.66 -6.05
C ASN A 819 21.26 16.97 -6.87
N THR A 820 22.48 17.35 -7.22
CA THR A 820 22.81 18.64 -7.84
C THR A 820 23.35 18.49 -9.26
N GLY A 821 23.36 17.27 -9.80
CA GLY A 821 23.85 16.98 -11.14
C GLY A 821 23.06 17.73 -12.22
N ALA A 822 23.73 18.25 -13.25
CA ALA A 822 23.05 18.88 -14.38
C ALA A 822 22.14 17.87 -15.13
N PRO A 823 21.02 18.31 -15.75
CA PRO A 823 20.20 17.47 -16.62
C PRO A 823 21.04 16.89 -17.75
N ILE A 824 20.70 15.67 -18.18
CA ILE A 824 21.41 14.99 -19.26
C ILE A 824 20.52 15.00 -20.50
N SER A 825 21.04 15.58 -21.59
CA SER A 825 20.32 15.65 -22.86
C SER A 825 20.36 14.34 -23.62
N GLU A 826 19.34 14.09 -24.44
CA GLU A 826 19.32 12.94 -25.37
C GLU A 826 20.54 12.93 -26.32
N ARG A 827 20.98 14.11 -26.77
CA ARG A 827 22.18 14.25 -27.60
C ARG A 827 23.43 13.72 -26.89
N ALA A 828 23.60 14.03 -25.61
CA ALA A 828 24.72 13.52 -24.81
C ALA A 828 24.66 12.00 -24.68
N VAL A 829 23.48 11.44 -24.40
CA VAL A 829 23.26 9.99 -24.35
C VAL A 829 23.60 9.32 -25.68
N ASN A 830 23.17 9.89 -26.80
CA ASN A 830 23.45 9.35 -28.13
C ASN A 830 24.95 9.36 -28.47
N GLN A 831 25.65 10.45 -28.17
CA GLN A 831 27.11 10.54 -28.38
C GLN A 831 27.87 9.49 -27.56
N HIS A 832 27.42 9.20 -26.34
CA HIS A 832 28.01 8.15 -25.51
C HIS A 832 27.68 6.75 -26.00
N ARG A 833 26.47 6.53 -26.55
CA ARG A 833 26.09 5.24 -27.14
C ARG A 833 26.98 4.90 -28.33
N ILE A 834 27.21 5.84 -29.23
CA ILE A 834 28.10 5.65 -30.40
C ILE A 834 29.52 5.30 -29.95
N LYS A 835 30.06 6.03 -28.97
CA LYS A 835 31.42 5.81 -28.45
C LYS A 835 31.61 4.51 -27.66
N ALA A 836 30.52 3.84 -27.27
CA ALA A 836 30.54 2.58 -26.54
C ALA A 836 30.09 1.39 -27.41
N GLN A 837 29.90 1.60 -28.72
CA GLN A 837 29.55 0.53 -29.67
C GLN A 837 30.59 -0.59 -29.64
N GLY A 838 30.13 -1.83 -29.47
CA GLY A 838 30.97 -3.04 -29.47
C GLY A 838 31.23 -3.66 -28.10
N ARG A 839 30.90 -3.00 -26.99
CA ARG A 839 31.01 -3.62 -25.65
C ARG A 839 29.77 -4.45 -25.33
N THR A 840 29.97 -5.67 -24.84
CA THR A 840 28.89 -6.61 -24.46
C THR A 840 28.94 -7.04 -22.99
N VAL A 841 29.98 -6.62 -22.25
CA VAL A 841 30.20 -6.98 -20.84
C VAL A 841 29.98 -5.79 -19.90
N PRO A 842 29.48 -6.01 -18.67
CA PRO A 842 29.33 -4.95 -17.66
C PRO A 842 30.64 -4.23 -17.33
N TRP A 843 30.52 -3.00 -16.88
CA TRP A 843 31.66 -2.20 -16.43
C TRP A 843 32.07 -2.57 -15.01
N THR A 844 33.36 -2.45 -14.69
CA THR A 844 33.86 -2.41 -13.32
C THR A 844 34.05 -0.98 -12.84
N GLU A 845 34.08 -0.77 -11.51
CA GLU A 845 34.38 0.55 -10.94
C GLU A 845 35.73 1.11 -11.45
N ALA A 846 36.76 0.26 -11.55
CA ALA A 846 38.09 0.66 -11.99
C ALA A 846 38.10 1.16 -13.44
N GLU A 847 37.43 0.44 -14.36
CA GLU A 847 37.32 0.86 -15.77
C GLU A 847 36.61 2.21 -15.89
N LEU A 848 35.48 2.41 -15.20
CA LEU A 848 34.71 3.66 -15.29
C LEU A 848 35.47 4.85 -14.70
N LYS A 849 36.29 4.63 -13.66
CA LYS A 849 37.16 5.67 -13.08
C LYS A 849 38.34 6.00 -13.98
N ALA A 850 38.94 5.01 -14.66
CA ALA A 850 40.03 5.23 -15.61
C ALA A 850 39.59 6.08 -16.80
N PHE A 851 38.41 5.79 -17.38
CA PHE A 851 37.82 6.55 -18.49
C PHE A 851 37.50 8.02 -18.18
N ALA A 852 37.47 8.43 -16.91
CA ALA A 852 37.24 9.81 -16.50
C ALA A 852 38.52 10.67 -16.54
N LYS A 853 39.71 10.05 -16.52
CA LYS A 853 41.01 10.76 -16.57
C LYS A 853 41.44 11.12 -18.00
N ASP A 854 41.00 10.36 -19.01
CA ASP A 854 41.42 10.55 -20.42
C ASP A 854 40.73 11.70 -21.17
N ALA A 855 39.93 12.52 -20.50
CA ALA A 855 39.22 13.65 -21.12
C ALA A 855 39.44 14.99 -20.41
N ALA A 856 40.46 15.08 -19.56
CA ALA A 856 40.96 16.32 -18.96
C ALA A 856 42.32 16.76 -19.56
N LYS A 857 42.63 16.28 -20.76
CA LYS A 857 43.63 16.85 -21.67
C LYS A 857 42.92 17.38 -22.91
#